data_AF-A0A975G4S3-F1
#
_entry.id   AF-A0A975G4S3-F1
#
_cell.length_a   1.000
_cell.length_b   1.000
_cell.length_c   1.000
_cell.angle_alpha   90.00
_cell.angle_beta   90.00
_cell.angle_gamma   90.00
#
_symmetry.space_group_name_H-M   'P 1'
#
loop_
_entity.id
_entity.type
_entity.pdbx_description
1 polymer ?
#
loop_
_entity_poly.entity_id
_entity_poly.type
_entity_poly.pdbx_seq_one_letter_code
_entity_poly.pdbx_strand_id
1 'polypeptide(L)'
;MKPSPLFLSLAMFAAWNSAARATTYTFNGTTSDAWNTDTNWSSSAIAPGTGSSVTRVNINATALYDLGTTATYTGTTGSAEGRSIVIGNNDTGNSKLTVTSGTIVANGGDTSFVGGGQTNSYAGAAQLVLSGGNLTSSGQFGVLTRGTAAANASVTVNSGSTFTADVISFGTFAGSAGSASININSGGVVETRTILETNNVTGTLQLNIDGGKLRASVTGTDQEWVRNTNVGPALRILSNGATFESTDTVGEKRFTCAMVDGGSPAGDVRFTGGGRFIIHADNTNTGKTTVDAGTTLTIGWGGGVGTLGSGQLVNNGTIALNRTTHLSQSAIPGLSGGLQSNFEQKGVNVLTLDVPNSNTGTTTVSTGVVRATNSGALSAGGIVSVKAGAQIALSGGVTIPKDIAVTGAGYTGTFTGTEILAGSRGAISSSAGTNTLNGAVSVTASPVRIGVQEGASLVLNGAITEAVAGCNVIFRGTTAGNGTITLANANNHWTGTSTIYGGSVVLGVDNGLSPNALLNIGTNGVGTSILDLNGHAQELGGIVTDTVNKGASRVQNNAATDATLTLNNTADNTWDGIIQNGATNTVKLVKKGTASQTLTTAQTFTGSTTVQAGTLYLNAALASTQVSVGAAGTLAGFGSIAGSTTVAGVVSPGSTATTVGTLPTHDLSFNGGSYLCQLKAGTCDLLDVTGNLNLTNATLTTAVLQATTLTSYTVARYTGTRTGTFNPGALPSGFFIQYDDVNRTVNLVFGASPYTTWSQGLGMNPSGDGAPNADYDHDGIPNAVEYVLGTDPKTASSSSFMTSSDGTNWTIAFIRNVNSETSDISLSVEASDNLSTWQSFHVGVTTGDSSPGVSVITLDAQTEIITVTIPRGSGNRIFARLRVSAS
;
A
#
# COMPACT_ATOMS: atom_id res chain seq x y z
N MET A 1 46.94 61.80 -89.97
CA MET A 1 46.73 63.26 -89.93
C MET A 1 46.53 63.68 -88.47
N LYS A 2 47.33 64.64 -87.99
CA LYS A 2 47.05 65.49 -86.80
C LYS A 2 45.91 66.49 -87.13
N PRO A 3 45.27 67.25 -86.19
CA PRO A 3 45.77 67.70 -84.86
C PRO A 3 44.77 67.73 -83.65
N SER A 4 45.36 67.72 -82.43
CA SER A 4 45.13 68.37 -81.09
C SER A 4 43.78 69.03 -80.66
N PRO A 5 43.50 69.34 -79.33
CA PRO A 5 44.13 68.96 -78.03
C PRO A 5 43.15 68.65 -76.82
N LEU A 6 43.72 68.35 -75.61
CA LEU A 6 43.20 68.50 -74.21
C LEU A 6 42.05 67.54 -73.73
N PHE A 7 42.02 66.91 -72.55
CA PHE A 7 42.46 67.25 -71.17
C PHE A 7 42.90 66.02 -70.35
N LEU A 8 43.79 66.26 -69.38
CA LEU A 8 44.29 65.37 -68.34
C LEU A 8 43.54 65.65 -67.02
N SER A 9 43.00 64.64 -66.33
CA SER A 9 42.66 64.74 -64.89
C SER A 9 43.23 63.55 -64.13
N LEU A 10 44.41 63.77 -63.56
CA LEU A 10 45.09 62.90 -62.62
C LEU A 10 44.56 63.23 -61.22
N ALA A 11 43.68 62.39 -60.68
CA ALA A 11 43.29 62.48 -59.28
C ALA A 11 44.24 61.63 -58.44
N MET A 12 44.93 62.29 -57.49
CA MET A 12 45.65 61.66 -56.39
C MET A 12 44.72 60.74 -55.60
N PHE A 13 45.15 59.51 -55.33
CA PHE A 13 44.90 58.87 -54.04
C PHE A 13 46.21 58.28 -53.55
N ALA A 14 46.59 58.69 -52.34
CA ALA A 14 47.83 58.34 -51.68
C ALA A 14 48.03 56.82 -51.62
N ALA A 15 49.26 56.38 -51.88
CA ALA A 15 49.72 55.07 -51.49
C ALA A 15 49.43 54.88 -49.99
N TRP A 16 48.52 53.98 -49.65
CA TRP A 16 48.41 53.47 -48.28
C TRP A 16 49.66 52.64 -48.02
N ASN A 17 50.57 53.21 -47.22
CA ASN A 17 51.69 52.51 -46.63
C ASN A 17 51.20 51.23 -45.96
N SER A 18 51.62 50.07 -46.48
CA SER A 18 51.59 48.80 -45.76
C SER A 18 52.62 48.87 -44.63
N ALA A 19 52.24 49.43 -43.49
CA ALA A 19 53.04 49.38 -42.27
C ALA A 19 53.25 47.91 -41.87
N ALA A 20 54.51 47.54 -41.62
CA ALA A 20 54.86 46.20 -41.15
C ALA A 20 54.14 45.93 -39.82
N ARG A 21 53.27 44.93 -39.80
CA ARG A 21 52.53 44.51 -38.61
C ARG A 21 53.45 43.74 -37.69
N ALA A 22 53.39 44.03 -36.38
CA ALA A 22 54.12 43.26 -35.39
C ALA A 22 53.63 41.80 -35.38
N THR A 23 54.56 40.86 -35.20
CA THR A 23 54.26 39.42 -35.03
C THR A 23 53.65 39.11 -33.66
N THR A 24 53.62 40.08 -32.74
CA THR A 24 53.07 39.95 -31.39
C THR A 24 52.62 41.32 -30.89
N TYR A 25 51.36 41.44 -30.46
CA TYR A 25 50.79 42.62 -29.82
C TYR A 25 50.53 42.34 -28.35
N THR A 26 51.10 43.14 -27.43
CA THR A 26 50.83 43.08 -25.98
C THR A 26 50.12 44.32 -25.51
N PHE A 27 48.99 44.18 -24.84
CA PHE A 27 48.26 45.33 -24.31
C PHE A 27 48.90 45.78 -22.98
N ASN A 28 49.38 47.02 -22.95
CA ASN A 28 50.04 47.66 -21.81
C ASN A 28 49.16 48.70 -21.10
N GLY A 29 47.90 48.86 -21.52
CA GLY A 29 46.98 49.87 -20.96
C GLY A 29 46.48 49.52 -19.56
N THR A 30 46.45 50.51 -18.66
CA THR A 30 46.09 50.33 -17.24
C THR A 30 44.68 50.86 -16.87
N THR A 31 43.98 51.57 -17.78
CA THR A 31 42.62 52.14 -17.62
C THR A 31 41.71 51.86 -18.83
N SER A 32 40.39 52.11 -18.73
CA SER A 32 39.38 51.81 -19.78
C SER A 32 39.44 52.69 -21.04
N ASP A 33 40.61 53.24 -21.36
CA ASP A 33 40.80 54.05 -22.55
C ASP A 33 40.98 53.11 -23.74
N ALA A 34 40.18 53.36 -24.76
CA ALA A 34 39.66 52.35 -25.67
C ALA A 34 40.75 51.49 -26.34
N TRP A 35 40.39 50.23 -26.60
CA TRP A 35 41.24 49.19 -27.23
C TRP A 35 41.80 49.60 -28.60
N ASN A 36 41.29 50.70 -29.16
CA ASN A 36 41.70 51.39 -30.38
C ASN A 36 42.85 52.40 -30.16
N THR A 37 43.40 52.51 -28.95
CA THR A 37 44.51 53.42 -28.63
C THR A 37 45.82 52.69 -28.85
N ASP A 38 46.56 53.05 -29.91
CA ASP A 38 47.83 52.43 -30.31
C ASP A 38 48.86 52.36 -29.17
N THR A 39 48.90 53.38 -28.29
CA THR A 39 49.85 53.44 -27.16
C THR A 39 49.58 52.41 -26.07
N ASN A 40 48.37 51.85 -26.06
CA ASN A 40 48.01 50.78 -25.14
C ASN A 40 48.50 49.42 -25.64
N TRP A 41 49.23 49.35 -26.76
CA TRP A 41 49.81 48.13 -27.31
C TRP A 41 51.34 48.24 -27.45
N SER A 42 52.07 47.12 -27.28
CA SER A 42 53.53 47.04 -27.10
C SER A 42 54.39 47.26 -28.34
N SER A 43 53.83 47.86 -29.39
CA SER A 43 54.60 48.36 -30.53
C SER A 43 54.02 49.68 -30.98
N SER A 44 54.87 50.65 -31.32
CA SER A 44 54.54 52.00 -31.80
C SER A 44 53.82 52.04 -33.18
N ALA A 45 52.96 51.07 -33.47
CA ALA A 45 52.14 50.97 -34.66
C ALA A 45 50.74 50.42 -34.32
N ILE A 46 49.71 51.11 -34.80
CA ILE A 46 48.31 50.73 -35.07
C ILE A 46 47.80 49.55 -34.22
N ALA A 47 46.92 49.86 -33.27
CA ALA A 47 46.11 48.91 -32.53
C ALA A 47 45.53 47.83 -33.49
N PRO A 48 45.39 46.57 -33.06
CA PRO A 48 44.88 45.50 -33.92
C PRO A 48 43.46 45.81 -34.44
N GLY A 49 43.35 46.45 -35.61
CA GLY A 49 42.08 46.68 -36.30
C GLY A 49 42.13 47.77 -37.40
N THR A 50 41.79 47.38 -38.64
CA THR A 50 41.41 48.29 -39.74
C THR A 50 39.89 48.22 -39.97
N GLY A 51 39.09 48.63 -38.99
CA GLY A 51 37.62 48.64 -39.08
C GLY A 51 37.03 49.89 -38.45
N SER A 52 36.07 50.53 -39.13
CA SER A 52 35.55 51.85 -38.78
C SER A 52 34.49 51.86 -37.66
N SER A 53 34.42 50.86 -36.78
CA SER A 53 33.44 50.83 -35.68
C SER A 53 34.13 50.68 -34.32
N VAL A 54 33.70 51.51 -33.36
CA VAL A 54 34.25 51.64 -31.99
C VAL A 54 33.91 50.41 -31.10
N THR A 55 33.38 49.35 -31.72
CA THR A 55 32.69 48.21 -31.10
C THR A 55 33.40 46.87 -31.27
N ARG A 56 34.34 46.72 -32.20
CA ARG A 56 34.96 45.41 -32.50
C ARG A 56 36.48 45.47 -32.55
N VAL A 57 37.13 44.50 -31.91
CA VAL A 57 38.60 44.34 -31.93
C VAL A 57 38.94 43.17 -32.86
N ASN A 58 39.67 43.44 -33.94
CA ASN A 58 40.01 42.43 -34.96
C ASN A 58 41.48 42.01 -34.85
N ILE A 59 41.71 40.75 -34.46
CA ILE A 59 43.04 40.14 -34.35
C ILE A 59 43.30 39.32 -35.60
N ASN A 60 44.08 39.90 -36.52
CA ASN A 60 44.41 39.33 -37.83
C ASN A 60 45.93 39.06 -37.99
N ALA A 61 46.57 38.64 -36.88
CA ALA A 61 47.99 38.31 -36.74
C ALA A 61 48.18 37.48 -35.45
N THR A 62 49.41 37.08 -35.10
CA THR A 62 49.72 36.52 -33.77
C THR A 62 49.84 37.66 -32.75
N ALA A 63 49.18 37.53 -31.59
CA ALA A 63 49.09 38.52 -30.52
C ALA A 63 49.18 37.85 -29.14
N LEU A 64 49.84 38.50 -28.17
CA LEU A 64 50.11 37.99 -26.82
C LEU A 64 49.70 39.03 -25.76
N TYR A 65 48.74 38.71 -24.92
CA TYR A 65 48.21 39.57 -23.86
C TYR A 65 48.70 39.10 -22.48
N ASP A 66 49.55 39.90 -21.83
CA ASP A 66 50.22 39.60 -20.54
C ASP A 66 50.14 40.84 -19.63
N LEU A 67 49.26 40.81 -18.61
CA LEU A 67 48.89 42.00 -17.80
C LEU A 67 49.54 42.05 -16.40
N GLY A 68 50.11 40.96 -15.90
CA GLY A 68 50.69 40.87 -14.55
C GLY A 68 49.74 41.14 -13.36
N THR A 69 48.50 41.61 -13.57
CA THR A 69 47.51 41.99 -12.54
C THR A 69 46.06 41.74 -13.00
N THR A 70 45.12 41.65 -12.05
CA THR A 70 43.66 41.57 -12.33
C THR A 70 43.14 42.96 -12.70
N ALA A 71 43.01 43.24 -14.00
CA ALA A 71 42.31 44.44 -14.44
C ALA A 71 40.81 44.14 -14.64
N THR A 72 39.98 44.70 -13.76
CA THR A 72 38.51 44.65 -13.88
C THR A 72 38.06 45.80 -14.78
N TYR A 73 37.57 45.48 -15.98
CA TYR A 73 37.12 46.49 -16.95
C TYR A 73 35.59 46.56 -16.98
N THR A 74 34.99 47.45 -16.19
CA THR A 74 33.58 47.81 -16.29
C THR A 74 33.41 48.96 -17.28
N GLY A 75 32.84 48.70 -18.46
CA GLY A 75 32.35 49.76 -19.33
C GLY A 75 31.04 50.33 -18.76
N THR A 76 31.10 51.47 -18.08
CA THR A 76 29.90 52.25 -17.71
C THR A 76 29.51 53.17 -18.86
N THR A 77 28.83 52.66 -19.90
CA THR A 77 28.02 53.52 -20.78
C THR A 77 26.86 52.72 -21.37
N GLY A 78 25.63 53.17 -21.13
CA GLY A 78 24.42 52.70 -21.80
C GLY A 78 24.34 53.10 -23.28
N SER A 79 25.36 52.75 -24.08
CA SER A 79 25.32 52.86 -25.53
C SER A 79 24.97 51.50 -26.14
N ALA A 80 24.00 51.48 -27.04
CA ALA A 80 23.50 50.29 -27.76
C ALA A 80 24.52 49.62 -28.71
N GLU A 81 25.79 49.98 -28.61
CA GLU A 81 26.89 49.56 -29.47
C GLU A 81 27.79 48.59 -28.69
N GLY A 82 27.66 47.28 -28.95
CA GLY A 82 28.26 46.20 -28.15
C GLY A 82 29.76 46.00 -28.40
N ARG A 83 30.56 45.73 -27.36
CA ARG A 83 31.99 45.42 -27.53
C ARG A 83 32.19 43.93 -27.83
N SER A 84 32.86 43.59 -28.93
CA SER A 84 33.17 42.20 -29.31
C SER A 84 34.65 41.99 -29.68
N ILE A 85 35.15 40.78 -29.43
CA ILE A 85 36.48 40.33 -29.83
C ILE A 85 36.34 39.42 -31.03
N VAL A 86 37.15 39.68 -32.05
CA VAL A 86 37.10 38.98 -33.33
C VAL A 86 38.51 38.51 -33.69
N ILE A 87 38.71 37.21 -33.89
CA ILE A 87 40.01 36.63 -34.27
C ILE A 87 39.92 36.02 -35.68
N GLY A 88 40.79 36.44 -36.60
CA GLY A 88 40.89 35.91 -37.96
C GLY A 88 39.89 36.49 -38.97
N ASN A 89 39.50 37.75 -38.84
CA ASN A 89 38.54 38.40 -39.73
C ASN A 89 39.19 39.00 -40.99
N ASN A 90 38.83 38.52 -42.18
CA ASN A 90 39.43 38.92 -43.47
C ASN A 90 40.94 38.62 -43.59
N ASP A 91 41.45 37.60 -42.90
CA ASP A 91 42.85 37.17 -42.99
C ASP A 91 42.97 35.88 -43.84
N THR A 92 44.04 35.73 -44.61
CA THR A 92 44.36 34.47 -45.31
C THR A 92 45.44 33.66 -44.58
N GLY A 93 46.07 34.24 -43.54
CA GLY A 93 47.06 33.61 -42.68
C GLY A 93 46.54 33.13 -41.32
N ASN A 94 47.47 32.77 -40.45
CA ASN A 94 47.18 32.30 -39.09
C ASN A 94 47.08 33.48 -38.11
N SER A 95 45.95 33.55 -37.40
CA SER A 95 45.66 34.54 -36.36
C SER A 95 45.58 33.86 -35.00
N LYS A 96 46.23 34.42 -33.98
CA LYS A 96 46.27 33.81 -32.63
C LYS A 96 46.26 34.89 -31.55
N LEU A 97 45.36 34.80 -30.59
CA LEU A 97 45.42 35.56 -29.33
C LEU A 97 45.81 34.61 -28.20
N THR A 98 46.89 34.91 -27.48
CA THR A 98 47.23 34.21 -26.22
C THR A 98 47.02 35.13 -25.03
N VAL A 99 46.37 34.67 -23.97
CA VAL A 99 46.13 35.43 -22.73
C VAL A 99 46.82 34.70 -21.58
N THR A 100 47.90 35.25 -21.06
CA THR A 100 48.76 34.60 -20.06
C THR A 100 48.45 35.02 -18.62
N SER A 101 47.77 36.15 -18.43
CA SER A 101 47.31 36.61 -17.10
C SER A 101 46.14 37.60 -17.22
N GLY A 102 45.49 37.91 -16.10
CA GLY A 102 44.39 38.90 -16.05
C GLY A 102 43.07 38.37 -16.62
N THR A 103 42.06 39.23 -16.80
CA THR A 103 40.75 38.85 -17.34
C THR A 103 40.34 39.80 -18.45
N ILE A 104 40.02 39.25 -19.62
CA ILE A 104 39.39 39.98 -20.71
C ILE A 104 37.87 39.95 -20.50
N VAL A 105 37.21 41.10 -20.57
CA VAL A 105 35.74 41.21 -20.46
C VAL A 105 35.15 41.82 -21.74
N ALA A 106 34.40 41.04 -22.50
CA ALA A 106 33.69 41.44 -23.72
C ALA A 106 32.18 41.54 -23.45
N ASN A 107 31.73 42.73 -23.01
CA ASN A 107 30.33 43.01 -22.68
C ASN A 107 29.62 43.78 -23.81
N GLY A 108 28.48 43.27 -24.29
CA GLY A 108 27.66 43.92 -25.33
C GLY A 108 26.72 42.97 -26.09
N GLY A 109 25.86 43.53 -26.96
CA GLY A 109 24.95 42.75 -27.82
C GLY A 109 25.58 42.19 -29.10
N ASP A 110 26.79 42.64 -29.45
CA ASP A 110 27.56 42.10 -30.58
C ASP A 110 28.22 40.77 -30.20
N THR A 111 28.16 39.78 -31.10
CA THR A 111 28.80 38.49 -30.89
C THR A 111 30.32 38.59 -30.99
N SER A 112 31.03 38.08 -29.98
CA SER A 112 32.47 37.84 -30.10
C SER A 112 32.69 36.54 -30.88
N PHE A 113 33.74 36.43 -31.69
CA PHE A 113 33.97 35.22 -32.45
C PHE A 113 35.45 34.92 -32.76
N VAL A 114 35.76 33.62 -32.83
CA VAL A 114 37.01 33.08 -33.37
C VAL A 114 36.70 32.43 -34.71
N GLY A 115 37.38 32.89 -35.77
CA GLY A 115 37.15 32.54 -37.16
C GLY A 115 36.30 33.56 -37.93
N GLY A 116 36.44 33.64 -39.26
CA GLY A 116 36.03 34.79 -40.09
C GLY A 116 34.58 35.30 -39.92
N GLY A 117 34.39 36.63 -40.02
CA GLY A 117 33.11 37.31 -39.83
C GLY A 117 32.04 37.05 -40.92
N GLN A 118 30.86 37.67 -40.77
CA GLN A 118 29.64 37.35 -41.53
C GLN A 118 29.68 37.55 -43.07
N THR A 119 30.70 38.21 -43.64
CA THR A 119 30.67 38.59 -45.07
C THR A 119 31.72 37.93 -45.98
N ASN A 120 32.93 37.53 -45.54
CA ASN A 120 33.99 37.04 -46.47
C ASN A 120 34.64 35.67 -46.12
N SER A 121 35.29 35.05 -47.12
CA SER A 121 35.93 33.71 -47.09
C SER A 121 37.30 33.69 -46.39
N TYR A 122 37.56 32.63 -45.60
CA TYR A 122 38.78 32.40 -44.80
C TYR A 122 39.53 31.11 -45.24
N ALA A 123 40.87 31.07 -45.08
CA ALA A 123 41.71 29.91 -45.45
C ALA A 123 42.78 29.48 -44.42
N GLY A 124 42.99 30.22 -43.31
CA GLY A 124 44.04 29.94 -42.30
C GLY A 124 43.55 29.33 -40.98
N ALA A 125 44.34 29.44 -39.89
CA ALA A 125 43.94 29.08 -38.52
C ALA A 125 43.70 30.30 -37.61
N ALA A 126 42.53 30.41 -36.98
CA ALA A 126 42.16 31.41 -35.98
C ALA A 126 42.14 30.77 -34.59
N GLN A 127 42.90 31.30 -33.63
CA GLN A 127 43.11 30.66 -32.33
C GLN A 127 42.96 31.65 -31.17
N LEU A 128 42.20 31.26 -30.15
CA LEU A 128 42.25 31.85 -28.82
C LEU A 128 42.91 30.85 -27.87
N VAL A 129 43.92 31.29 -27.10
CA VAL A 129 44.60 30.47 -26.11
C VAL A 129 44.61 31.20 -24.78
N LEU A 130 43.95 30.64 -23.76
CA LEU A 130 44.00 31.13 -22.39
C LEU A 130 44.97 30.25 -21.61
N SER A 131 46.01 30.83 -21.01
CA SER A 131 47.09 30.11 -20.29
C SER A 131 47.58 30.89 -19.08
N GLY A 132 46.72 31.01 -18.07
CA GLY A 132 46.92 31.81 -16.86
C GLY A 132 46.05 33.08 -16.80
N GLY A 133 45.43 33.47 -17.92
CA GLY A 133 44.43 34.56 -17.98
C GLY A 133 43.01 34.06 -18.29
N ASN A 134 42.02 34.93 -18.16
CA ASN A 134 40.59 34.61 -18.29
C ASN A 134 39.92 35.41 -19.41
N LEU A 135 38.76 34.94 -19.87
CA LEU A 135 37.86 35.66 -20.77
C LEU A 135 36.41 35.54 -20.27
N THR A 136 35.70 36.65 -20.17
CA THR A 136 34.26 36.71 -19.89
C THR A 136 33.56 37.43 -21.04
N SER A 137 32.50 36.84 -21.59
CA SER A 137 31.63 37.47 -22.58
C SER A 137 30.17 37.45 -22.11
N SER A 138 29.50 38.61 -22.09
CA SER A 138 28.13 38.73 -21.58
C SER A 138 27.05 38.19 -22.52
N GLY A 139 27.42 37.78 -23.75
CA GLY A 139 26.50 37.37 -24.81
C GLY A 139 26.93 36.08 -25.49
N GLN A 140 26.56 35.94 -26.77
CA GLN A 140 26.96 34.79 -27.58
C GLN A 140 28.41 34.92 -28.06
N PHE A 141 29.21 33.88 -27.84
CA PHE A 141 30.58 33.75 -28.32
C PHE A 141 30.66 32.66 -29.38
N GLY A 142 31.01 33.01 -30.61
CA GLY A 142 31.16 32.09 -31.73
C GLY A 142 32.56 31.49 -31.83
N VAL A 143 32.67 30.19 -32.05
CA VAL A 143 33.87 29.51 -32.57
C VAL A 143 33.44 28.93 -33.91
N LEU A 144 33.58 29.75 -34.96
CA LEU A 144 32.88 29.56 -36.22
C LEU A 144 33.83 29.69 -37.41
N THR A 145 33.72 28.82 -38.40
CA THR A 145 34.47 28.97 -39.66
C THR A 145 33.59 29.31 -40.86
N ARG A 146 34.05 30.24 -41.70
CA ARG A 146 33.55 30.56 -43.05
C ARG A 146 34.68 30.38 -44.05
N GLY A 147 34.84 29.20 -44.64
CA GLY A 147 36.05 28.93 -45.43
C GLY A 147 36.15 27.57 -46.11
N THR A 148 37.28 27.36 -46.77
CA THR A 148 37.69 26.08 -47.39
C THR A 148 37.97 25.02 -46.33
N ALA A 149 38.23 23.76 -46.74
CA ALA A 149 38.56 22.68 -45.82
C ALA A 149 39.79 22.94 -44.92
N ALA A 150 40.66 23.89 -45.30
CA ALA A 150 41.84 24.27 -44.53
C ALA A 150 41.57 25.26 -43.38
N ALA A 151 40.40 25.92 -43.36
CA ALA A 151 40.04 26.89 -42.34
C ALA A 151 39.86 26.22 -40.96
N ASN A 152 40.53 26.72 -39.92
CA ASN A 152 40.37 26.22 -38.54
C ASN A 152 40.05 27.37 -37.57
N ALA A 153 39.04 27.21 -36.71
CA ALA A 153 38.81 28.07 -35.55
C ALA A 153 39.00 27.25 -34.26
N SER A 154 39.79 27.76 -33.32
CA SER A 154 40.01 27.06 -32.05
C SER A 154 40.03 27.95 -30.83
N VAL A 155 39.46 27.46 -29.74
CA VAL A 155 39.63 28.03 -28.39
C VAL A 155 40.34 26.98 -27.54
N THR A 156 41.42 27.35 -26.88
CA THR A 156 42.16 26.47 -25.94
C THR A 156 42.20 27.13 -24.58
N VAL A 157 41.77 26.40 -23.54
CA VAL A 157 41.76 26.87 -22.16
C VAL A 157 42.65 25.97 -21.32
N ASN A 158 43.77 26.50 -20.85
CA ASN A 158 44.78 25.77 -20.06
C ASN A 158 44.63 26.04 -18.56
N SER A 159 45.49 25.40 -17.76
CA SER A 159 45.53 25.54 -16.31
C SER A 159 45.52 27.00 -15.84
N GLY A 160 44.68 27.29 -14.85
CA GLY A 160 44.56 28.63 -14.25
C GLY A 160 43.72 29.62 -15.07
N SER A 161 43.10 29.17 -16.18
CA SER A 161 42.26 30.00 -17.04
C SER A 161 40.79 29.62 -16.96
N THR A 162 39.92 30.64 -17.03
CA THR A 162 38.47 30.51 -17.16
C THR A 162 37.97 31.23 -18.41
N PHE A 163 37.15 30.55 -19.21
CA PHE A 163 36.38 31.12 -20.31
C PHE A 163 34.89 31.09 -19.96
N THR A 164 34.30 32.25 -19.71
CA THR A 164 32.87 32.40 -19.39
C THR A 164 32.13 33.03 -20.56
N ALA A 165 31.06 32.41 -21.03
CA ALA A 165 30.14 33.00 -22.01
C ALA A 165 28.72 32.49 -21.82
N ASP A 166 27.72 33.34 -22.00
CA ASP A 166 26.32 32.93 -21.83
C ASP A 166 25.93 31.85 -22.85
N VAL A 167 26.16 32.09 -24.13
CA VAL A 167 26.00 31.10 -25.20
C VAL A 167 27.34 30.92 -25.91
N ILE A 168 27.82 29.70 -26.03
CA ILE A 168 28.92 29.40 -26.95
C ILE A 168 28.30 28.81 -28.21
N SER A 169 28.56 29.40 -29.36
CA SER A 169 28.16 28.83 -30.64
C SER A 169 29.35 28.21 -31.33
N PHE A 170 29.15 27.03 -31.86
CA PHE A 170 30.24 26.17 -32.30
C PHE A 170 29.87 25.55 -33.65
N GLY A 171 30.69 25.73 -34.67
CA GLY A 171 30.33 25.17 -35.97
C GLY A 171 30.98 25.82 -37.18
N THR A 172 30.35 25.60 -38.31
CA THR A 172 30.63 26.26 -39.58
C THR A 172 29.43 27.08 -39.99
N PHE A 173 29.63 28.07 -40.85
CA PHE A 173 28.50 28.69 -41.54
C PHE A 173 28.10 27.85 -42.74
N ALA A 174 26.83 27.96 -43.14
CA ALA A 174 26.26 27.17 -44.24
C ALA A 174 27.13 27.23 -45.51
N GLY A 175 27.44 26.06 -46.08
CA GLY A 175 28.24 25.93 -47.31
C GLY A 175 29.77 25.98 -47.12
N SER A 176 30.26 25.94 -45.87
CA SER A 176 31.71 25.93 -45.55
C SER A 176 32.23 24.53 -45.17
N ALA A 177 33.52 24.26 -45.37
CA ALA A 177 34.17 22.97 -45.08
C ALA A 177 35.23 23.04 -43.96
N GLY A 178 35.37 24.18 -43.27
CA GLY A 178 36.35 24.38 -42.20
C GLY A 178 36.07 23.57 -40.92
N SER A 179 37.03 23.55 -40.00
CA SER A 179 36.95 22.85 -38.71
C SER A 179 36.89 23.83 -37.54
N ALA A 180 36.13 23.49 -36.50
CA ALA A 180 36.10 24.26 -35.26
C ALA A 180 36.45 23.34 -34.08
N SER A 181 37.20 23.84 -33.11
CA SER A 181 37.54 23.10 -31.89
C SER A 181 37.49 23.96 -30.62
N ILE A 182 37.00 23.39 -29.53
CA ILE A 182 37.18 23.93 -28.18
C ILE A 182 37.98 22.88 -27.41
N ASN A 183 39.13 23.26 -26.88
CA ASN A 183 40.03 22.40 -26.12
C ASN A 183 40.09 22.90 -24.67
N ILE A 184 39.64 22.08 -23.73
CA ILE A 184 39.68 22.38 -22.30
C ILE A 184 40.72 21.45 -21.67
N ASN A 185 41.93 21.97 -21.49
CA ASN A 185 43.07 21.22 -20.97
C ASN A 185 43.07 21.23 -19.44
N SER A 186 43.98 20.46 -18.85
CA SER A 186 44.07 20.25 -17.41
C SER A 186 44.11 21.56 -16.64
N GLY A 187 43.20 21.71 -15.67
CA GLY A 187 43.04 22.92 -14.85
C GLY A 187 42.35 24.11 -15.52
N GLY A 188 41.97 24.00 -16.80
CA GLY A 188 41.18 25.00 -17.51
C GLY A 188 39.67 24.84 -17.26
N VAL A 189 38.94 25.96 -17.27
CA VAL A 189 37.49 25.98 -17.02
C VAL A 189 36.77 26.71 -18.16
N VAL A 190 35.72 26.09 -18.72
CA VAL A 190 34.74 26.78 -19.57
C VAL A 190 33.42 26.85 -18.81
N GLU A 191 32.85 28.05 -18.64
CA GLU A 191 31.58 28.27 -17.96
C GLU A 191 30.54 28.83 -18.93
N THR A 192 29.41 28.13 -19.09
CA THR A 192 28.38 28.55 -20.06
C THR A 192 26.99 28.02 -19.76
N ARG A 193 25.96 28.70 -20.27
CA ARG A 193 24.56 28.25 -20.25
C ARG A 193 24.28 27.19 -21.30
N THR A 194 24.87 27.31 -22.49
CA THR A 194 24.64 26.36 -23.59
C THR A 194 25.75 26.48 -24.63
N ILE A 195 26.17 25.32 -25.12
CA ILE A 195 26.96 25.18 -26.33
C ILE A 195 26.00 24.77 -27.45
N LEU A 196 25.83 25.65 -28.42
CA LEU A 196 24.94 25.50 -29.57
C LEU A 196 25.74 25.22 -30.84
N GLU A 197 25.29 24.26 -31.62
CA GLU A 197 25.75 24.08 -33.00
C GLU A 197 25.07 25.04 -33.99
N THR A 198 25.82 25.52 -34.98
CA THR A 198 25.29 26.28 -36.12
C THR A 198 25.29 25.45 -37.42
N ASN A 199 24.32 25.71 -38.31
CA ASN A 199 23.96 24.91 -39.50
C ASN A 199 25.10 24.40 -40.42
N ASN A 200 24.92 23.16 -40.90
CA ASN A 200 25.51 22.47 -42.06
C ASN A 200 27.05 22.33 -42.12
N VAL A 201 27.52 21.09 -41.93
CA VAL A 201 28.95 20.74 -41.84
C VAL A 201 29.34 19.71 -42.90
N THR A 202 30.40 20.00 -43.66
CA THR A 202 31.24 19.00 -44.34
C THR A 202 32.63 18.85 -43.69
N GLY A 203 33.02 19.75 -42.77
CA GLY A 203 34.26 19.71 -41.98
C GLY A 203 34.17 19.01 -40.59
N THR A 204 35.19 19.16 -39.75
CA THR A 204 35.28 18.49 -38.43
C THR A 204 34.97 19.47 -37.28
N LEU A 205 34.01 19.12 -36.42
CA LEU A 205 33.70 19.84 -35.19
C LEU A 205 34.16 19.01 -33.98
N GLN A 206 34.85 19.61 -33.00
CA GLN A 206 35.31 18.89 -31.80
C GLN A 206 35.24 19.70 -30.51
N LEU A 207 34.61 19.15 -29.48
CA LEU A 207 34.76 19.62 -28.11
C LEU A 207 35.66 18.62 -27.38
N ASN A 208 36.92 19.01 -27.19
CA ASN A 208 37.96 18.18 -26.57
C ASN A 208 38.14 18.59 -25.12
N ILE A 209 38.09 17.63 -24.20
CA ILE A 209 38.40 17.87 -22.78
C ILE A 209 39.52 16.91 -22.37
N ASP A 210 40.60 17.46 -21.82
CA ASP A 210 41.79 16.74 -21.38
C ASP A 210 42.22 17.20 -19.98
N GLY A 211 41.52 16.75 -18.95
CA GLY A 211 41.69 17.14 -17.54
C GLY A 211 41.01 18.46 -17.17
N GLY A 212 40.30 19.08 -18.11
CA GLY A 212 39.60 20.35 -17.93
C GLY A 212 38.18 20.21 -17.36
N LYS A 213 37.56 21.35 -17.07
CA LYS A 213 36.19 21.45 -16.54
C LYS A 213 35.26 22.22 -17.49
N LEU A 214 34.10 21.64 -17.77
CA LEU A 214 32.95 22.34 -18.34
C LEU A 214 31.94 22.60 -17.20
N ARG A 215 31.66 23.87 -16.91
CA ARG A 215 30.79 24.33 -15.82
C ARG A 215 29.52 24.95 -16.38
N ALA A 216 28.36 24.55 -15.85
CA ALA A 216 27.08 25.10 -16.24
C ALA A 216 26.79 26.40 -15.47
N SER A 217 26.30 27.42 -16.17
CA SER A 217 25.70 28.59 -15.53
C SER A 217 24.39 28.21 -14.82
N VAL A 218 24.12 28.79 -13.66
CA VAL A 218 22.90 28.55 -12.89
C VAL A 218 21.74 29.35 -13.48
N THR A 219 20.66 28.70 -13.90
CA THR A 219 19.47 29.40 -14.43
C THR A 219 18.16 28.97 -13.80
N GLY A 220 18.13 27.84 -13.09
CA GLY A 220 16.91 27.30 -12.49
C GLY A 220 15.91 26.71 -13.49
N THR A 221 16.33 26.52 -14.75
CA THR A 221 15.51 26.01 -15.85
C THR A 221 16.26 24.96 -16.65
N ASP A 222 15.53 24.06 -17.31
CA ASP A 222 16.13 23.01 -18.15
C ASP A 222 16.87 23.60 -19.35
N GLN A 223 18.02 22.99 -19.67
CA GLN A 223 18.91 23.46 -20.72
C GLN A 223 19.38 22.31 -21.59
N GLU A 224 19.31 22.52 -22.89
CA GLU A 224 20.15 21.77 -23.82
C GLU A 224 21.57 22.34 -23.73
N TRP A 225 22.36 21.76 -22.83
CA TRP A 225 23.62 22.31 -22.40
C TRP A 225 24.73 22.08 -23.43
N VAL A 226 24.79 20.88 -24.01
CA VAL A 226 25.66 20.58 -25.16
C VAL A 226 24.80 19.97 -26.25
N ARG A 227 24.58 20.73 -27.34
CA ARG A 227 23.65 20.38 -28.42
C ARG A 227 24.35 19.76 -29.63
N ASN A 228 23.69 18.75 -30.21
CA ASN A 228 23.92 18.20 -31.56
C ASN A 228 22.60 18.13 -32.35
N THR A 229 22.58 18.68 -33.56
CA THR A 229 21.36 18.77 -34.38
C THR A 229 21.35 17.96 -35.66
N ASN A 230 22.48 17.48 -36.22
CA ASN A 230 22.47 16.61 -37.41
C ASN A 230 23.80 15.88 -37.71
N VAL A 231 24.97 16.40 -37.34
CA VAL A 231 26.30 15.78 -37.54
C VAL A 231 27.35 16.35 -36.57
N GLY A 232 26.94 16.63 -35.34
CA GLY A 232 27.69 17.43 -34.35
C GLY A 232 29.06 16.90 -33.90
N PRO A 233 29.80 17.68 -33.09
CA PRO A 233 31.11 17.30 -32.63
C PRO A 233 31.05 16.06 -31.77
N ALA A 234 32.05 15.20 -31.96
CA ALA A 234 32.41 14.28 -30.91
C ALA A 234 32.78 15.12 -29.67
N LEU A 235 32.00 14.99 -28.59
CA LEU A 235 32.46 15.39 -27.27
C LEU A 235 33.51 14.35 -26.87
N ARG A 236 34.77 14.72 -27.08
CA ARG A 236 35.92 13.82 -26.97
C ARG A 236 36.51 13.95 -25.58
N ILE A 237 36.57 12.83 -24.87
CA ILE A 237 37.20 12.72 -23.57
C ILE A 237 38.61 12.17 -23.78
N LEU A 238 39.63 13.02 -23.65
CA LEU A 238 41.04 12.66 -23.83
C LEU A 238 41.61 12.05 -22.54
N SER A 239 42.85 11.55 -22.59
CA SER A 239 43.43 10.68 -21.56
C SER A 239 43.42 11.24 -20.13
N ASN A 240 43.44 12.56 -19.93
CA ASN A 240 43.36 13.16 -18.60
C ASN A 240 41.91 13.35 -18.08
N GLY A 241 40.90 12.96 -18.87
CA GLY A 241 39.48 12.94 -18.47
C GLY A 241 38.75 14.26 -18.61
N ALA A 242 37.52 14.33 -18.10
CA ALA A 242 36.66 15.51 -18.13
C ALA A 242 35.86 15.67 -16.83
N THR A 243 35.71 16.91 -16.38
CA THR A 243 34.79 17.27 -15.28
C THR A 243 33.62 18.10 -15.80
N PHE A 244 32.40 17.63 -15.56
CA PHE A 244 31.16 18.36 -15.78
C PHE A 244 30.62 18.85 -14.43
N GLU A 245 30.53 20.16 -14.25
CA GLU A 245 30.15 20.80 -12.98
C GLU A 245 28.88 21.62 -13.13
N SER A 246 27.94 21.48 -12.20
CA SER A 246 26.77 22.34 -12.10
C SER A 246 26.33 22.43 -10.64
N THR A 247 26.02 23.63 -10.17
CA THR A 247 25.38 23.89 -8.88
C THR A 247 23.87 24.13 -9.00
N ASP A 248 23.33 24.00 -10.21
CA ASP A 248 21.90 24.17 -10.48
C ASP A 248 21.13 22.90 -10.08
N THR A 249 20.52 22.93 -8.90
CA THR A 249 19.74 21.82 -8.33
C THR A 249 18.33 21.71 -8.90
N VAL A 250 17.91 22.70 -9.71
CA VAL A 250 16.55 22.77 -10.28
C VAL A 250 16.59 22.44 -11.76
N GLY A 251 17.37 23.19 -12.56
CA GLY A 251 17.40 23.08 -14.01
C GLY A 251 18.32 21.97 -14.52
N GLU A 252 17.80 21.10 -15.38
CA GLU A 252 18.57 19.95 -15.90
C GLU A 252 19.53 20.35 -17.03
N LYS A 253 20.75 19.81 -17.03
CA LYS A 253 21.81 20.08 -18.02
C LYS A 253 21.96 18.90 -18.97
N ARG A 254 21.37 19.03 -20.17
CA ARG A 254 21.24 17.93 -21.14
C ARG A 254 22.38 17.91 -22.16
N PHE A 255 23.00 16.74 -22.32
CA PHE A 255 23.90 16.40 -23.42
C PHE A 255 23.11 15.70 -24.51
N THR A 256 22.94 16.34 -25.68
CA THR A 256 22.30 15.69 -26.85
C THR A 256 23.30 15.06 -27.81
N CYS A 257 24.61 15.23 -27.56
CA CYS A 257 25.69 14.55 -28.26
C CYS A 257 26.28 13.40 -27.42
N ALA A 258 26.90 12.42 -28.09
CA ALA A 258 27.64 11.35 -27.44
C ALA A 258 29.03 11.81 -26.95
N MET A 259 29.38 11.40 -25.74
CA MET A 259 30.73 11.35 -25.18
C MET A 259 31.45 10.13 -25.75
N VAL A 260 32.60 10.35 -26.37
CA VAL A 260 33.39 9.32 -27.04
C VAL A 260 34.85 9.39 -26.60
N ASP A 261 35.59 8.29 -26.80
CA ASP A 261 37.02 8.27 -26.52
C ASP A 261 37.78 9.21 -27.45
N GLY A 262 38.49 10.16 -26.83
CA GLY A 262 39.32 11.14 -27.51
C GLY A 262 40.80 10.82 -27.50
N GLY A 263 41.25 9.95 -26.58
CA GLY A 263 42.64 9.59 -26.33
C GLY A 263 42.82 8.11 -25.97
N SER A 264 44.08 7.68 -25.88
CA SER A 264 44.48 6.31 -25.49
C SER A 264 45.59 6.39 -24.43
N PRO A 265 45.33 6.01 -23.16
CA PRO A 265 44.11 5.37 -22.66
C PRO A 265 42.89 6.32 -22.67
N ALA A 266 41.70 5.73 -22.57
CA ALA A 266 40.45 6.48 -22.47
C ALA A 266 40.41 7.31 -21.18
N GLY A 267 39.87 8.52 -21.28
CA GLY A 267 39.75 9.42 -20.13
C GLY A 267 38.50 9.19 -19.30
N ASP A 268 38.61 9.42 -18.00
CA ASP A 268 37.52 9.35 -17.04
C ASP A 268 36.56 10.56 -17.17
N VAL A 269 35.27 10.35 -16.86
CA VAL A 269 34.24 11.38 -16.81
C VAL A 269 33.76 11.57 -15.38
N ARG A 270 33.68 12.82 -14.89
CA ARG A 270 33.17 13.15 -13.55
C ARG A 270 32.04 14.17 -13.62
N PHE A 271 30.90 13.86 -13.01
CA PHE A 271 29.78 14.78 -12.79
C PHE A 271 29.77 15.26 -11.34
N THR A 272 29.73 16.58 -11.13
CA THR A 272 29.89 17.19 -9.79
C THR A 272 29.10 18.49 -9.62
N GLY A 273 29.14 19.03 -8.39
CA GLY A 273 28.55 20.33 -8.02
C GLY A 273 27.16 20.26 -7.40
N GLY A 274 26.55 19.08 -7.30
CA GLY A 274 25.20 18.90 -6.74
C GLY A 274 24.05 19.17 -7.73
N GLY A 275 24.37 19.51 -8.97
CA GLY A 275 23.39 19.78 -10.02
C GLY A 275 22.79 18.53 -10.67
N ARG A 276 21.96 18.78 -11.70
CA ARG A 276 21.23 17.73 -12.44
C ARG A 276 21.71 17.66 -13.89
N PHE A 277 22.13 16.49 -14.33
CA PHE A 277 22.60 16.22 -15.69
C PHE A 277 21.71 15.19 -16.41
N ILE A 278 21.61 15.29 -17.73
CA ILE A 278 20.92 14.30 -18.57
C ILE A 278 21.84 13.86 -19.72
N ILE A 279 22.01 12.56 -19.84
CA ILE A 279 22.58 11.90 -21.01
C ILE A 279 21.44 11.52 -21.96
N HIS A 280 21.32 12.21 -23.09
CA HIS A 280 20.30 11.88 -24.08
C HIS A 280 20.82 10.92 -25.16
N ALA A 281 22.06 11.09 -25.62
CA ALA A 281 22.68 10.22 -26.63
C ALA A 281 23.33 8.96 -26.03
N ASP A 282 23.57 7.96 -26.87
CA ASP A 282 24.35 6.78 -26.48
C ASP A 282 25.84 7.09 -26.47
N ASN A 283 26.49 6.91 -25.31
CA ASN A 283 27.92 7.20 -25.14
C ASN A 283 28.77 5.96 -25.41
N THR A 284 30.00 6.18 -25.88
CA THR A 284 30.96 5.10 -26.17
C THR A 284 32.28 5.26 -25.42
N ASN A 285 32.41 6.29 -24.57
CA ASN A 285 33.61 6.48 -23.77
C ASN A 285 33.88 5.24 -22.88
N THR A 286 35.11 4.73 -22.89
CA THR A 286 35.44 3.51 -22.14
C THR A 286 36.09 3.79 -20.78
N GLY A 287 36.34 5.08 -20.47
CA GLY A 287 36.85 5.53 -19.18
C GLY A 287 35.82 5.47 -18.05
N LYS A 288 36.28 5.61 -16.80
CA LYS A 288 35.44 5.52 -15.61
C LYS A 288 34.46 6.70 -15.55
N THR A 289 33.19 6.43 -15.28
CA THR A 289 32.20 7.48 -14.99
C THR A 289 32.03 7.63 -13.48
N THR A 290 32.23 8.84 -12.95
CA THR A 290 32.04 9.18 -11.54
C THR A 290 30.91 10.18 -11.35
N VAL A 291 29.98 9.90 -10.44
CA VAL A 291 28.91 10.84 -10.04
C VAL A 291 29.08 11.17 -8.56
N ASP A 292 29.27 12.44 -8.26
CA ASP A 292 29.53 12.89 -6.89
C ASP A 292 28.28 12.97 -6.02
N ALA A 293 28.49 12.95 -4.71
CA ALA A 293 27.43 13.16 -3.73
C ALA A 293 26.62 14.43 -4.02
N GLY A 294 25.30 14.34 -3.86
CA GLY A 294 24.36 15.41 -4.19
C GLY A 294 24.08 15.61 -5.68
N THR A 295 24.88 15.02 -6.58
CA THR A 295 24.69 15.18 -8.04
C THR A 295 23.70 14.13 -8.57
N THR A 296 22.84 14.52 -9.51
CA THR A 296 21.93 13.60 -10.21
C THR A 296 22.32 13.46 -11.68
N LEU A 297 22.54 12.24 -12.15
CA LEU A 297 22.76 11.92 -13.56
C LEU A 297 21.59 11.07 -14.08
N THR A 298 20.80 11.63 -15.00
CA THR A 298 19.70 10.92 -15.66
C THR A 298 20.17 10.34 -16.99
N ILE A 299 19.96 9.06 -17.21
CA ILE A 299 20.25 8.34 -18.44
C ILE A 299 18.95 8.22 -19.25
N GLY A 300 18.93 8.81 -20.44
CA GLY A 300 17.75 8.92 -21.29
C GLY A 300 16.88 10.13 -20.97
N TRP A 301 16.01 10.49 -21.92
CA TRP A 301 15.08 11.61 -21.82
C TRP A 301 13.66 11.23 -22.30
N GLY A 302 13.14 10.10 -21.81
CA GLY A 302 11.78 9.63 -22.14
C GLY A 302 11.65 9.01 -23.53
N GLY A 303 12.78 8.62 -24.14
CA GLY A 303 12.83 7.95 -25.45
C GLY A 303 13.54 6.59 -25.40
N GLY A 304 13.90 6.08 -26.57
CA GLY A 304 14.56 4.79 -26.74
C GLY A 304 16.09 4.83 -26.74
N VAL A 305 16.72 5.96 -26.40
CA VAL A 305 18.18 6.18 -26.44
C VAL A 305 18.71 6.69 -25.09
N GLY A 306 20.03 6.65 -24.91
CA GLY A 306 20.74 7.17 -23.75
C GLY A 306 21.43 6.03 -22.99
N THR A 307 22.75 6.01 -23.00
CA THR A 307 23.58 5.02 -22.31
C THR A 307 24.81 5.70 -21.73
N LEU A 308 25.38 5.16 -20.65
CA LEU A 308 26.74 5.55 -20.25
C LEU A 308 27.75 4.92 -21.23
N GLY A 309 29.03 5.20 -20.98
CA GLY A 309 30.12 4.45 -21.57
C GLY A 309 30.28 3.04 -20.99
N SER A 310 31.16 2.20 -21.56
CA SER A 310 31.41 0.84 -21.04
C SER A 310 32.35 0.80 -19.84
N GLY A 311 32.92 1.93 -19.42
CA GLY A 311 33.81 2.00 -18.26
C GLY A 311 33.09 1.81 -16.94
N GLN A 312 33.87 1.65 -15.87
CA GLN A 312 33.34 1.44 -14.52
C GLN A 312 32.50 2.65 -14.05
N LEU A 313 31.37 2.39 -13.42
CA LEU A 313 30.60 3.40 -12.69
C LEU A 313 31.06 3.51 -11.23
N VAL A 314 31.30 4.74 -10.78
CA VAL A 314 31.45 5.11 -9.37
C VAL A 314 30.36 6.14 -9.03
N ASN A 315 29.29 5.71 -8.38
CA ASN A 315 28.15 6.53 -8.03
C ASN A 315 28.08 6.80 -6.52
N ASN A 316 28.35 8.05 -6.14
CA ASN A 316 28.14 8.59 -4.80
C ASN A 316 26.89 9.50 -4.71
N GLY A 317 26.23 9.78 -5.84
CA GLY A 317 25.03 10.61 -5.97
C GLY A 317 23.79 9.79 -6.33
N THR A 318 23.04 10.27 -7.31
CA THR A 318 21.82 9.62 -7.85
C THR A 318 21.98 9.30 -9.33
N ILE A 319 21.75 8.04 -9.69
CA ILE A 319 21.55 7.62 -11.09
C ILE A 319 20.06 7.50 -11.33
N ALA A 320 19.54 8.16 -12.36
CA ALA A 320 18.16 8.00 -12.81
C ALA A 320 18.10 7.39 -14.20
N LEU A 321 17.11 6.54 -14.48
CA LEU A 321 16.85 5.98 -15.81
C LEU A 321 15.50 6.48 -16.33
N ASN A 322 15.50 7.20 -17.45
CA ASN A 322 14.30 7.73 -18.09
C ASN A 322 14.22 7.26 -19.55
N ARG A 323 13.80 6.01 -19.75
CA ARG A 323 13.67 5.37 -21.07
C ARG A 323 12.29 4.74 -21.27
N THR A 324 11.93 4.50 -22.52
CA THR A 324 10.66 3.83 -22.90
C THR A 324 10.84 2.37 -23.30
N THR A 325 12.06 1.95 -23.66
CA THR A 325 12.39 0.58 -24.05
C THR A 325 12.67 -0.31 -22.85
N HIS A 326 12.12 -1.52 -22.82
CA HIS A 326 12.46 -2.53 -21.81
C HIS A 326 13.92 -2.96 -21.95
N LEU A 327 14.64 -3.06 -20.82
CA LEU A 327 16.09 -3.31 -20.82
C LEU A 327 16.47 -4.18 -19.62
N SER A 328 17.45 -5.06 -19.83
CA SER A 328 18.19 -5.69 -18.73
C SER A 328 19.34 -4.79 -18.29
N GLN A 329 19.60 -4.71 -16.99
CA GLN A 329 20.67 -3.90 -16.43
C GLN A 329 22.04 -4.30 -17.00
N SER A 330 22.31 -5.60 -17.14
CA SER A 330 23.54 -6.12 -17.74
C SER A 330 23.80 -5.64 -19.18
N ALA A 331 22.74 -5.29 -19.91
CA ALA A 331 22.82 -4.83 -21.30
C ALA A 331 22.99 -3.31 -21.42
N ILE A 332 22.93 -2.56 -20.31
CA ILE A 332 23.14 -1.10 -20.31
C ILE A 332 24.63 -0.84 -20.00
N PRO A 333 25.40 -0.28 -20.95
CA PRO A 333 26.79 0.08 -20.71
C PRO A 333 26.93 0.96 -19.46
N GLY A 334 27.95 0.67 -18.66
CA GLY A 334 28.24 1.35 -17.40
C GLY A 334 27.39 0.91 -16.20
N LEU A 335 26.28 0.21 -16.40
CA LEU A 335 25.42 -0.31 -15.31
C LEU A 335 25.57 -1.82 -15.07
N SER A 336 26.26 -2.53 -15.95
CA SER A 336 26.49 -3.98 -15.86
C SER A 336 27.28 -4.41 -14.61
N GLY A 337 28.09 -3.53 -14.04
CA GLY A 337 28.84 -3.75 -12.80
C GLY A 337 28.04 -3.56 -11.51
N GLY A 338 26.73 -3.28 -11.60
CA GLY A 338 25.86 -3.03 -10.47
C GLY A 338 25.67 -1.53 -10.14
N LEU A 339 24.53 -1.21 -9.55
CA LEU A 339 24.16 0.09 -9.01
C LEU A 339 24.67 0.22 -7.55
N GLN A 340 25.06 1.43 -7.11
CA GLN A 340 25.86 1.62 -5.88
C GLN A 340 25.26 2.54 -4.79
N SER A 341 24.72 3.72 -5.15
CA SER A 341 24.15 4.68 -4.18
C SER A 341 22.63 4.84 -4.39
N ASN A 342 22.13 6.03 -4.67
CA ASN A 342 20.72 6.24 -5.00
C ASN A 342 20.43 5.86 -6.45
N PHE A 343 19.27 5.25 -6.68
CA PHE A 343 18.77 4.94 -8.02
C PHE A 343 17.32 5.40 -8.18
N GLU A 344 16.97 5.96 -9.34
CA GLU A 344 15.61 6.34 -9.68
C GLU A 344 15.16 5.80 -11.04
N GLN A 345 14.13 4.97 -11.06
CA GLN A 345 13.42 4.59 -12.28
C GLN A 345 12.37 5.66 -12.61
N LYS A 346 12.64 6.49 -13.62
CA LYS A 346 11.75 7.56 -14.11
C LYS A 346 10.98 7.18 -15.37
N GLY A 347 11.50 6.24 -16.15
CA GLY A 347 10.92 5.82 -17.43
C GLY A 347 9.78 4.82 -17.27
N VAL A 348 8.84 4.83 -18.21
CA VAL A 348 7.68 3.93 -18.24
C VAL A 348 8.03 2.48 -18.59
N ASN A 349 9.30 2.20 -18.89
CA ASN A 349 9.79 0.89 -19.27
C ASN A 349 9.83 -0.10 -18.09
N VAL A 350 10.22 -1.33 -18.42
CA VAL A 350 10.62 -2.35 -17.44
C VAL A 350 12.14 -2.38 -17.44
N LEU A 351 12.74 -2.07 -16.30
CA LEU A 351 14.15 -2.31 -16.03
C LEU A 351 14.28 -3.65 -15.30
N THR A 352 14.89 -4.64 -15.94
CA THR A 352 15.21 -5.91 -15.30
C THR A 352 16.57 -5.81 -14.62
N LEU A 353 16.59 -5.89 -13.30
CA LEU A 353 17.80 -6.02 -12.49
C LEU A 353 18.19 -7.50 -12.45
N ASP A 354 19.14 -7.87 -13.30
CA ASP A 354 19.66 -9.23 -13.52
C ASP A 354 21.06 -9.46 -12.94
N VAL A 355 21.67 -8.42 -12.40
CA VAL A 355 22.96 -8.46 -11.70
C VAL A 355 22.82 -8.06 -10.23
N PRO A 356 23.76 -8.45 -9.35
CA PRO A 356 23.81 -7.94 -7.98
C PRO A 356 24.08 -6.44 -7.95
N ASN A 357 23.44 -5.75 -7.01
CA ASN A 357 23.62 -4.32 -6.75
C ASN A 357 24.08 -4.10 -5.31
N SER A 358 24.83 -3.02 -5.09
CA SER A 358 25.33 -2.62 -3.76
C SER A 358 24.71 -1.31 -3.28
N ASN A 359 23.53 -0.95 -3.80
CA ASN A 359 22.78 0.25 -3.43
C ASN A 359 22.56 0.33 -1.93
N THR A 360 23.27 1.25 -1.27
CA THR A 360 23.02 1.61 0.14
C THR A 360 21.98 2.71 0.27
N GLY A 361 21.74 3.47 -0.80
CA GLY A 361 20.76 4.54 -0.88
C GLY A 361 19.34 4.07 -1.23
N THR A 362 18.47 5.05 -1.43
CA THR A 362 17.07 4.82 -1.79
C THR A 362 16.97 4.41 -3.26
N THR A 363 16.16 3.38 -3.53
CA THR A 363 15.74 2.98 -4.87
C THR A 363 14.32 3.52 -5.08
N THR A 364 14.15 4.56 -5.90
CA THR A 364 12.83 5.16 -6.17
C THR A 364 12.29 4.64 -7.50
N VAL A 365 11.07 4.11 -7.50
CA VAL A 365 10.33 3.78 -8.73
C VAL A 365 9.24 4.82 -8.91
N SER A 366 9.55 5.83 -9.72
CA SER A 366 8.67 6.96 -10.02
C SER A 366 7.63 6.58 -11.06
N THR A 367 8.01 5.80 -12.07
CA THR A 367 7.09 5.22 -13.07
C THR A 367 7.59 3.85 -13.55
N GLY A 368 6.81 3.14 -14.36
CA GLY A 368 7.21 1.88 -14.97
C GLY A 368 7.39 0.73 -13.96
N VAL A 369 8.27 -0.22 -14.30
CA VAL A 369 8.56 -1.40 -13.47
C VAL A 369 10.05 -1.55 -13.26
N VAL A 370 10.46 -1.85 -12.02
CA VAL A 370 11.77 -2.45 -11.74
C VAL A 370 11.54 -3.92 -11.40
N ARG A 371 12.10 -4.82 -12.21
CA ARG A 371 11.96 -6.28 -12.08
C ARG A 371 13.26 -6.88 -11.53
N ALA A 372 13.22 -7.42 -10.32
CA ALA A 372 14.34 -8.15 -9.74
C ALA A 372 14.31 -9.63 -10.19
N THR A 373 15.36 -10.07 -10.87
CA THR A 373 15.59 -11.47 -11.28
C THR A 373 16.81 -12.11 -10.61
N ASN A 374 17.52 -11.34 -9.80
CA ASN A 374 18.65 -11.77 -8.99
C ASN A 374 18.39 -11.42 -7.51
N SER A 375 18.69 -12.32 -6.57
CA SER A 375 18.49 -12.04 -5.13
C SER A 375 19.35 -10.90 -4.61
N GLY A 376 20.48 -10.61 -5.28
CA GLY A 376 21.33 -9.44 -5.01
C GLY A 376 20.86 -8.16 -5.69
N ALA A 377 19.79 -8.18 -6.50
CA ALA A 377 19.34 -7.00 -7.26
C ALA A 377 18.89 -5.82 -6.37
N LEU A 378 18.35 -6.12 -5.19
CA LEU A 378 17.93 -5.15 -4.19
C LEU A 378 18.54 -5.54 -2.85
N SER A 379 19.81 -5.18 -2.64
CA SER A 379 20.56 -5.46 -1.40
C SER A 379 19.95 -4.79 -0.17
N ALA A 380 20.25 -5.28 1.03
CA ALA A 380 19.61 -4.86 2.29
C ALA A 380 19.82 -3.38 2.72
N GLY A 381 20.62 -2.58 1.99
CA GLY A 381 20.84 -1.17 2.29
C GLY A 381 19.76 -0.24 1.70
N GLY A 382 19.32 0.75 2.48
CA GLY A 382 18.32 1.74 2.09
C GLY A 382 16.91 1.18 1.94
N ILE A 383 15.99 1.97 1.39
CA ILE A 383 14.59 1.55 1.13
C ILE A 383 14.26 1.57 -0.37
N VAL A 384 13.26 0.81 -0.79
CA VAL A 384 12.63 0.97 -2.11
C VAL A 384 11.37 1.82 -1.96
N SER A 385 11.27 2.94 -2.66
CA SER A 385 10.04 3.77 -2.67
C SER A 385 9.27 3.55 -3.97
N VAL A 386 8.05 3.02 -3.88
CA VAL A 386 7.19 2.76 -5.04
C VAL A 386 6.06 3.78 -5.10
N LYS A 387 6.06 4.61 -6.15
CA LYS A 387 5.05 5.66 -6.36
C LYS A 387 3.75 5.12 -6.97
N ALA A 388 2.73 5.96 -7.03
CA ALA A 388 1.49 5.64 -7.73
C ALA A 388 1.78 5.37 -9.22
N GLY A 389 1.21 4.29 -9.77
CA GLY A 389 1.46 3.89 -11.16
C GLY A 389 2.80 3.18 -11.40
N ALA A 390 3.63 2.97 -10.38
CA ALA A 390 4.88 2.24 -10.46
C ALA A 390 4.80 0.83 -9.84
N GLN A 391 5.76 -0.04 -10.14
CA GLN A 391 5.79 -1.40 -9.61
C GLN A 391 7.22 -1.92 -9.37
N ILE A 392 7.37 -2.68 -8.29
CA ILE A 392 8.45 -3.64 -8.09
C ILE A 392 7.93 -5.03 -8.42
N ALA A 393 8.64 -5.74 -9.28
CA ALA A 393 8.31 -7.11 -9.66
C ALA A 393 9.45 -8.06 -9.27
N LEU A 394 9.13 -9.18 -8.65
CA LEU A 394 10.07 -10.24 -8.30
C LEU A 394 9.90 -11.40 -9.28
N SER A 395 10.98 -12.06 -9.70
CA SER A 395 10.88 -13.13 -10.70
C SER A 395 12.00 -14.14 -10.57
N GLY A 396 11.69 -15.42 -10.76
CA GLY A 396 12.70 -16.48 -10.89
C GLY A 396 13.15 -17.13 -9.59
N GLY A 397 12.43 -16.90 -8.47
CA GLY A 397 12.76 -17.51 -7.19
C GLY A 397 13.70 -16.67 -6.31
N VAL A 398 13.64 -15.34 -6.44
CA VAL A 398 14.51 -14.42 -5.71
C VAL A 398 14.07 -14.22 -4.27
N THR A 399 15.04 -13.98 -3.40
CA THR A 399 14.81 -13.52 -2.02
C THR A 399 15.33 -12.10 -1.88
N ILE A 400 14.45 -11.15 -1.56
CA ILE A 400 14.78 -9.74 -1.44
C ILE A 400 14.77 -9.31 0.04
N PRO A 401 15.91 -8.84 0.57
CA PRO A 401 16.01 -8.38 1.96
C PRO A 401 15.60 -6.91 2.18
N LYS A 402 15.45 -6.11 1.12
CA LYS A 402 15.27 -4.67 1.20
C LYS A 402 13.84 -4.26 1.56
N ASP A 403 13.68 -3.31 2.47
CA ASP A 403 12.38 -2.74 2.85
C ASP A 403 11.75 -1.98 1.67
N ILE A 404 10.42 -2.02 1.58
CA ILE A 404 9.63 -1.38 0.52
C ILE A 404 8.61 -0.42 1.12
N ALA A 405 8.75 0.86 0.81
CA ALA A 405 7.76 1.90 1.08
C ALA A 405 6.84 2.09 -0.12
N VAL A 406 5.56 1.80 0.06
CA VAL A 406 4.53 1.95 -0.97
C VAL A 406 3.73 3.23 -0.73
N THR A 407 3.82 4.19 -1.66
CA THR A 407 3.18 5.51 -1.56
C THR A 407 2.01 5.71 -2.52
N GLY A 408 1.47 4.63 -3.08
CA GLY A 408 0.26 4.61 -3.92
C GLY A 408 -0.17 3.17 -4.22
N ALA A 409 -1.28 2.97 -4.92
CA ALA A 409 -1.75 1.63 -5.31
C ALA A 409 -0.79 0.84 -6.22
N GLY A 410 0.31 1.48 -6.64
CA GLY A 410 1.24 0.99 -7.65
C GLY A 410 0.60 0.92 -9.04
N TYR A 411 1.13 0.05 -9.89
CA TYR A 411 0.67 -0.10 -11.25
C TYR A 411 -0.70 -0.81 -11.34
N THR A 412 -1.68 -0.10 -11.92
CA THR A 412 -3.06 -0.59 -12.10
C THR A 412 -3.46 -0.76 -13.56
N GLY A 413 -2.56 -0.51 -14.51
CA GLY A 413 -2.82 -0.63 -15.95
C GLY A 413 -2.57 -2.03 -16.54
N THR A 414 -2.57 -2.11 -17.87
CA THR A 414 -2.04 -3.23 -18.65
C THR A 414 -0.87 -2.71 -19.45
N PHE A 415 0.31 -3.31 -19.31
CA PHE A 415 1.42 -2.96 -20.16
C PHE A 415 1.25 -3.64 -21.52
N THR A 416 1.43 -2.88 -22.60
CA THR A 416 1.36 -3.38 -23.96
C THR A 416 2.71 -3.98 -24.37
N GLY A 417 2.80 -5.30 -24.56
CA GLY A 417 4.02 -5.99 -25.04
C GLY A 417 4.09 -7.45 -24.56
N THR A 418 4.73 -8.31 -25.34
CA THR A 418 4.80 -9.77 -25.14
C THR A 418 5.66 -10.22 -23.95
N GLU A 419 6.55 -9.37 -23.42
CA GLU A 419 7.44 -9.67 -22.29
C GLU A 419 6.97 -9.08 -20.94
N ILE A 420 5.77 -8.51 -20.90
CA ILE A 420 5.35 -7.66 -19.79
C ILE A 420 4.37 -8.37 -18.87
N LEU A 421 4.50 -8.07 -17.58
CA LEU A 421 3.60 -8.44 -16.49
C LEU A 421 2.17 -8.09 -16.90
N ALA A 422 1.46 -9.06 -17.46
CA ALA A 422 0.07 -8.93 -17.83
C ALA A 422 -0.78 -8.74 -16.57
N GLY A 423 -1.06 -7.47 -16.23
CA GLY A 423 -2.13 -7.10 -15.33
C GLY A 423 -1.76 -6.19 -14.17
N SER A 424 -2.80 -5.54 -13.66
CA SER A 424 -2.83 -4.59 -12.55
C SER A 424 -2.47 -5.23 -11.19
N ARG A 425 -1.25 -5.74 -11.01
CA ARG A 425 -0.79 -6.45 -9.78
C ARG A 425 -0.29 -5.54 -8.67
N GLY A 426 -0.35 -4.23 -8.84
CA GLY A 426 -0.10 -3.26 -7.78
C GLY A 426 1.37 -2.86 -7.65
N ALA A 427 1.73 -2.37 -6.47
CA ALA A 427 3.04 -1.81 -6.18
C ALA A 427 4.12 -2.89 -6.03
N ILE A 428 3.74 -4.05 -5.52
CA ILE A 428 4.63 -5.21 -5.33
C ILE A 428 4.00 -6.38 -6.07
N SER A 429 4.78 -7.08 -6.89
CA SER A 429 4.28 -8.26 -7.61
C SER A 429 5.30 -9.40 -7.68
N SER A 430 4.81 -10.64 -7.71
CA SER A 430 5.59 -11.81 -8.13
C SER A 430 5.22 -12.19 -9.57
N SER A 431 6.21 -12.22 -10.45
CA SER A 431 6.08 -12.42 -11.90
C SER A 431 6.09 -13.88 -12.32
N ALA A 432 6.96 -14.67 -11.68
CA ALA A 432 7.26 -16.06 -12.03
C ALA A 432 8.04 -16.70 -10.87
N GLY A 433 7.78 -17.99 -10.63
CA GLY A 433 8.37 -18.75 -9.53
C GLY A 433 7.88 -18.29 -8.14
N THR A 434 8.45 -18.91 -7.10
CA THR A 434 8.16 -18.56 -5.70
C THR A 434 9.20 -17.58 -5.20
N ASN A 435 8.82 -16.31 -5.06
CA ASN A 435 9.73 -15.26 -4.60
C ASN A 435 9.46 -14.92 -3.13
N THR A 436 10.49 -14.46 -2.42
CA THR A 436 10.41 -14.11 -1.00
C THR A 436 10.80 -12.65 -0.77
N LEU A 437 10.02 -11.92 0.00
CA LEU A 437 10.34 -10.59 0.48
C LEU A 437 10.56 -10.64 2.00
N ASN A 438 11.82 -10.50 2.41
CA ASN A 438 12.21 -10.43 3.82
C ASN A 438 12.14 -9.01 4.39
N GLY A 439 12.29 -7.99 3.54
CA GLY A 439 12.15 -6.59 3.95
C GLY A 439 10.72 -6.23 4.31
N ALA A 440 10.56 -5.32 5.26
CA ALA A 440 9.25 -4.81 5.68
C ALA A 440 8.56 -4.04 4.55
N VAL A 441 7.23 -4.00 4.58
CA VAL A 441 6.41 -3.23 3.64
C VAL A 441 5.69 -2.13 4.40
N SER A 442 6.10 -0.87 4.22
CA SER A 442 5.41 0.27 4.82
C SER A 442 4.38 0.85 3.84
N VAL A 443 3.10 0.84 4.22
CA VAL A 443 1.97 1.33 3.46
C VAL A 443 1.68 2.78 3.84
N THR A 444 1.91 3.71 2.92
CA THR A 444 1.74 5.16 3.17
C THR A 444 0.59 5.78 2.38
N ALA A 445 -0.13 4.98 1.60
CA ALA A 445 -1.29 5.39 0.82
C ALA A 445 -2.36 4.30 0.81
N SER A 446 -3.59 4.64 0.43
CA SER A 446 -4.72 3.71 0.35
C SER A 446 -5.45 3.81 -1.00
N PRO A 447 -5.81 2.70 -1.66
CA PRO A 447 -5.43 1.32 -1.32
C PRO A 447 -3.98 1.01 -1.75
N VAL A 448 -3.34 0.03 -1.10
CA VAL A 448 -2.13 -0.63 -1.59
C VAL A 448 -2.47 -2.00 -2.17
N ARG A 449 -1.82 -2.35 -3.29
CA ARG A 449 -1.99 -3.64 -3.94
C ARG A 449 -0.67 -4.41 -3.95
N ILE A 450 -0.72 -5.65 -3.48
CA ILE A 450 0.36 -6.64 -3.52
C ILE A 450 -0.18 -7.84 -4.28
N GLY A 451 0.51 -8.31 -5.32
CA GLY A 451 -0.06 -9.30 -6.21
C GLY A 451 0.88 -10.38 -6.73
N VAL A 452 0.31 -11.35 -7.43
CA VAL A 452 1.03 -12.43 -8.10
C VAL A 452 0.48 -12.67 -9.51
N GLN A 453 1.36 -13.07 -10.41
CA GLN A 453 1.04 -13.54 -11.75
C GLN A 453 0.69 -15.02 -11.75
N GLU A 454 0.29 -15.52 -12.92
CA GLU A 454 -0.18 -16.90 -13.07
C GLU A 454 0.96 -17.88 -12.80
N GLY A 455 0.76 -18.85 -11.92
CA GLY A 455 1.79 -19.81 -11.53
C GLY A 455 2.91 -19.23 -10.64
N ALA A 456 2.84 -17.95 -10.25
CA ALA A 456 3.81 -17.32 -9.37
C ALA A 456 3.31 -17.29 -7.92
N SER A 457 4.26 -17.34 -6.97
CA SER A 457 3.98 -17.21 -5.54
C SER A 457 4.85 -16.12 -4.91
N LEU A 458 4.35 -15.52 -3.83
CA LEU A 458 5.04 -14.51 -3.04
C LEU A 458 4.96 -14.86 -1.56
N VAL A 459 6.11 -15.01 -0.90
CA VAL A 459 6.20 -15.17 0.56
C VAL A 459 6.62 -13.83 1.17
N LEU A 460 5.78 -13.28 2.03
CA LEU A 460 6.01 -12.02 2.75
C LEU A 460 6.47 -12.34 4.18
N ASN A 461 7.79 -12.35 4.37
CA ASN A 461 8.44 -12.55 5.68
C ASN A 461 8.61 -11.22 6.44
N GLY A 462 8.71 -10.10 5.74
CA GLY A 462 8.69 -8.78 6.35
C GLY A 462 7.28 -8.37 6.77
N ALA A 463 7.18 -7.60 7.86
CA ALA A 463 5.89 -7.09 8.33
C ALA A 463 5.31 -6.05 7.35
N ILE A 464 4.00 -6.10 7.12
CA ILE A 464 3.24 -5.07 6.41
C ILE A 464 2.66 -4.13 7.47
N THR A 465 3.09 -2.87 7.47
CA THR A 465 2.64 -1.88 8.44
C THR A 465 2.11 -0.64 7.76
N GLU A 466 1.02 -0.06 8.27
CA GLU A 466 0.55 1.24 7.80
C GLU A 466 1.31 2.39 8.47
N ALA A 467 1.69 3.39 7.68
CA ALA A 467 2.22 4.66 8.18
C ALA A 467 1.09 5.67 8.46
N VAL A 468 -0.10 5.43 7.91
CA VAL A 468 -1.30 6.26 8.07
C VAL A 468 -2.48 5.34 8.38
N ALA A 469 -3.25 5.64 9.42
CA ALA A 469 -4.42 4.83 9.79
C ALA A 469 -5.47 4.78 8.67
N GLY A 470 -6.16 3.64 8.54
CA GLY A 470 -7.22 3.40 7.57
C GLY A 470 -6.72 2.92 6.20
N CYS A 471 -5.47 2.45 6.10
CA CYS A 471 -4.94 1.97 4.83
C CYS A 471 -5.56 0.61 4.44
N ASN A 472 -6.16 0.56 3.26
CA ASN A 472 -6.70 -0.68 2.70
C ASN A 472 -5.58 -1.46 2.01
N VAL A 473 -5.41 -2.73 2.36
CA VAL A 473 -4.43 -3.63 1.76
C VAL A 473 -5.14 -4.67 0.91
N ILE A 474 -4.81 -4.70 -0.38
CA ILE A 474 -5.39 -5.58 -1.37
C ILE A 474 -4.35 -6.61 -1.80
N PHE A 475 -4.63 -7.88 -1.52
CA PHE A 475 -3.91 -9.03 -2.04
C PHE A 475 -4.54 -9.48 -3.34
N ARG A 476 -3.78 -9.51 -4.43
CA ARG A 476 -4.30 -9.77 -5.77
C ARG A 476 -3.63 -10.98 -6.43
N GLY A 477 -4.36 -12.08 -6.55
CA GLY A 477 -3.96 -13.23 -7.35
C GLY A 477 -4.41 -13.15 -8.80
N THR A 478 -4.45 -14.31 -9.44
CA THR A 478 -4.91 -14.48 -10.82
C THR A 478 -6.34 -15.02 -10.89
N THR A 479 -6.94 -14.92 -12.06
CA THR A 479 -8.24 -15.52 -12.37
C THR A 479 -8.19 -17.05 -12.47
N ALA A 480 -7.00 -17.63 -12.67
CA ALA A 480 -6.79 -19.07 -12.83
C ALA A 480 -6.51 -19.82 -11.50
N GLY A 481 -6.42 -19.12 -10.36
CA GLY A 481 -6.34 -19.75 -9.03
C GLY A 481 -5.03 -20.48 -8.69
N ASN A 482 -3.99 -20.29 -9.48
CA ASN A 482 -2.74 -21.07 -9.47
C ASN A 482 -1.51 -20.28 -8.94
N GLY A 483 -1.72 -19.18 -8.20
CA GLY A 483 -0.67 -18.42 -7.52
C GLY A 483 -1.06 -18.06 -6.09
N THR A 484 -0.08 -17.97 -5.19
CA THR A 484 -0.31 -17.75 -3.75
C THR A 484 0.46 -16.55 -3.19
N ILE A 485 -0.15 -15.87 -2.23
CA ILE A 485 0.53 -14.88 -1.38
C ILE A 485 0.55 -15.43 0.05
N THR A 486 1.73 -15.76 0.55
CA THR A 486 1.89 -16.29 1.92
C THR A 486 2.28 -15.16 2.87
N LEU A 487 1.51 -14.99 3.95
CA LEU A 487 1.78 -14.03 5.02
C LEU A 487 2.51 -14.74 6.16
N ALA A 488 3.81 -14.52 6.28
CA ALA A 488 4.69 -15.26 7.20
C ALA A 488 5.18 -14.41 8.39
N ASN A 489 4.58 -13.23 8.61
CA ASN A 489 4.94 -12.34 9.71
C ASN A 489 3.72 -12.00 10.57
N ALA A 490 3.84 -12.23 11.89
CA ALA A 490 2.73 -12.03 12.85
C ALA A 490 2.57 -10.55 13.27
N ASN A 491 3.51 -9.68 12.90
CA ASN A 491 3.48 -8.25 13.22
C ASN A 491 2.85 -7.40 12.10
N ASN A 492 2.07 -8.04 11.23
CA ASN A 492 1.30 -7.37 10.21
C ASN A 492 0.22 -6.48 10.85
N HIS A 493 0.20 -5.18 10.51
CA HIS A 493 -0.67 -4.21 11.17
C HIS A 493 -1.15 -3.09 10.22
N TRP A 494 -2.44 -3.07 9.96
CA TRP A 494 -3.17 -1.97 9.32
C TRP A 494 -4.61 -1.93 9.85
N THR A 495 -5.22 -0.76 9.87
CA THR A 495 -6.58 -0.55 10.41
C THR A 495 -7.67 -0.47 9.34
N GLY A 496 -7.28 -0.36 8.06
CA GLY A 496 -8.22 -0.44 6.94
C GLY A 496 -8.64 -1.88 6.59
N THR A 497 -9.40 -2.02 5.50
CA THR A 497 -9.92 -3.32 5.04
C THR A 497 -8.83 -4.16 4.38
N SER A 498 -8.74 -5.43 4.78
CA SER A 498 -8.00 -6.48 4.07
C SER A 498 -8.85 -6.98 2.92
N THR A 499 -8.32 -7.04 1.70
CA THR A 499 -9.10 -7.47 0.54
C THR A 499 -8.37 -8.53 -0.29
N ILE A 500 -9.07 -9.60 -0.69
CA ILE A 500 -8.53 -10.67 -1.54
C ILE A 500 -9.22 -10.65 -2.91
N TYR A 501 -8.44 -10.32 -3.96
CA TYR A 501 -8.87 -10.24 -5.35
C TYR A 501 -8.24 -11.34 -6.21
N GLY A 502 -8.94 -12.45 -6.38
CA GLY A 502 -8.47 -13.63 -7.11
C GLY A 502 -7.32 -14.36 -6.40
N GLY A 503 -7.15 -15.63 -6.71
CA GLY A 503 -6.11 -16.49 -6.13
C GLY A 503 -6.25 -16.68 -4.62
N SER A 504 -5.16 -17.11 -4.00
CA SER A 504 -5.15 -17.52 -2.59
C SER A 504 -4.18 -16.70 -1.76
N VAL A 505 -4.66 -16.17 -0.63
CA VAL A 505 -3.80 -15.72 0.47
C VAL A 505 -3.68 -16.88 1.46
N VAL A 506 -2.45 -17.25 1.80
CA VAL A 506 -2.13 -18.38 2.69
C VAL A 506 -1.49 -17.82 3.96
N LEU A 507 -1.99 -18.22 5.13
CA LEU A 507 -1.34 -17.87 6.39
C LEU A 507 -0.11 -18.76 6.60
N GLY A 508 1.02 -18.16 6.93
CA GLY A 508 2.23 -18.85 7.40
C GLY A 508 2.45 -18.73 8.90
N VAL A 509 1.62 -17.94 9.58
CA VAL A 509 1.63 -17.67 11.02
C VAL A 509 0.21 -17.35 11.50
N ASP A 510 -0.03 -17.50 12.80
CA ASP A 510 -1.25 -17.00 13.42
C ASP A 510 -1.36 -15.49 13.23
N ASN A 511 -2.57 -15.02 12.92
CA ASN A 511 -2.86 -13.62 12.65
C ASN A 511 -1.95 -13.04 11.55
N GLY A 512 -1.69 -13.82 10.48
CA GLY A 512 -0.94 -13.33 9.33
C GLY A 512 -1.63 -12.15 8.62
N LEU A 513 -2.97 -12.06 8.65
CA LEU A 513 -3.67 -10.81 8.33
C LEU A 513 -3.81 -9.96 9.59
N SER A 514 -3.80 -8.62 9.43
CA SER A 514 -3.99 -7.67 10.53
C SER A 514 -5.26 -8.00 11.34
N PRO A 515 -5.13 -8.30 12.65
CA PRO A 515 -6.28 -8.56 13.51
C PRO A 515 -7.28 -7.41 13.54
N ASN A 516 -8.56 -7.72 13.72
CA ASN A 516 -9.67 -6.75 13.77
C ASN A 516 -9.92 -5.96 12.46
N ALA A 517 -9.08 -6.08 11.43
CA ALA A 517 -9.40 -5.56 10.10
C ALA A 517 -10.60 -6.33 9.51
N LEU A 518 -11.52 -5.62 8.85
CA LEU A 518 -12.55 -6.26 8.04
C LEU A 518 -11.87 -7.00 6.88
N LEU A 519 -12.31 -8.22 6.59
CA LEU A 519 -11.86 -8.98 5.43
C LEU A 519 -12.94 -9.01 4.35
N ASN A 520 -12.64 -8.46 3.19
CA ASN A 520 -13.44 -8.58 1.98
C ASN A 520 -12.83 -9.61 1.02
N ILE A 521 -13.58 -10.67 0.69
CA ILE A 521 -13.13 -11.71 -0.23
C ILE A 521 -13.97 -11.68 -1.51
N GLY A 522 -13.29 -11.49 -2.63
CA GLY A 522 -13.90 -11.45 -3.97
C GLY A 522 -14.05 -10.04 -4.51
N THR A 523 -14.17 -9.93 -5.84
CA THR A 523 -14.63 -8.74 -6.55
C THR A 523 -15.15 -9.09 -7.94
N ASN A 524 -15.79 -8.15 -8.65
CA ASN A 524 -16.29 -8.36 -10.01
C ASN A 524 -15.15 -8.68 -11.00
N GLY A 525 -15.37 -9.64 -11.90
CA GLY A 525 -14.46 -9.94 -13.01
C GLY A 525 -13.17 -10.67 -12.62
N VAL A 526 -13.03 -11.14 -11.38
CA VAL A 526 -11.95 -12.05 -10.97
C VAL A 526 -12.51 -13.43 -10.64
N GLY A 527 -11.68 -14.48 -10.81
CA GLY A 527 -12.03 -15.86 -10.44
C GLY A 527 -12.14 -16.05 -8.93
N THR A 528 -12.02 -17.30 -8.48
CA THR A 528 -12.06 -17.69 -7.05
C THR A 528 -11.05 -16.88 -6.23
N SER A 529 -11.52 -16.29 -5.12
CA SER A 529 -10.69 -15.66 -4.07
C SER A 529 -10.73 -16.53 -2.82
N ILE A 530 -9.56 -16.84 -2.27
CA ILE A 530 -9.43 -17.75 -1.13
C ILE A 530 -8.58 -17.13 -0.03
N LEU A 531 -9.07 -17.17 1.20
CA LEU A 531 -8.22 -17.17 2.39
C LEU A 531 -8.00 -18.62 2.82
N ASP A 532 -6.75 -19.08 2.79
CA ASP A 532 -6.33 -20.35 3.34
C ASP A 532 -5.69 -20.13 4.71
N LEU A 533 -6.37 -20.58 5.75
CA LEU A 533 -5.89 -20.49 7.13
C LEU A 533 -4.67 -21.37 7.36
N ASN A 534 -4.48 -22.42 6.56
CA ASN A 534 -3.29 -23.26 6.56
C ASN A 534 -2.79 -23.65 7.98
N GLY A 535 -3.72 -24.08 8.84
CA GLY A 535 -3.42 -24.58 10.19
C GLY A 535 -3.22 -23.49 11.24
N HIS A 536 -3.39 -22.22 10.88
CA HIS A 536 -3.19 -21.07 11.75
C HIS A 536 -4.50 -20.44 12.23
N ALA A 537 -4.45 -19.80 13.40
CA ALA A 537 -5.55 -19.00 13.92
C ALA A 537 -5.58 -17.62 13.27
N GLN A 538 -6.77 -17.08 13.01
CA GLN A 538 -6.94 -15.73 12.48
C GLN A 538 -8.13 -15.02 13.12
N GLU A 539 -7.89 -13.87 13.76
CA GLU A 539 -8.92 -12.95 14.23
C GLU A 539 -9.14 -11.82 13.24
N LEU A 540 -10.40 -11.47 12.93
CA LEU A 540 -10.78 -10.43 11.98
C LEU A 540 -11.91 -9.59 12.54
N GLY A 541 -12.07 -8.36 12.05
CA GLY A 541 -13.20 -7.48 12.37
C GLY A 541 -14.52 -7.92 11.71
N GLY A 542 -14.53 -9.07 11.07
CA GLY A 542 -15.64 -9.61 10.30
C GLY A 542 -15.23 -10.03 8.90
N ILE A 543 -16.10 -10.81 8.26
CA ILE A 543 -15.91 -11.27 6.88
C ILE A 543 -17.09 -10.82 6.02
N VAL A 544 -16.77 -10.30 4.84
CA VAL A 544 -17.74 -9.90 3.82
C VAL A 544 -17.33 -10.43 2.45
N THR A 545 -18.30 -10.53 1.56
CA THR A 545 -18.07 -10.74 0.13
C THR A 545 -18.46 -9.51 -0.65
N ASP A 546 -17.76 -9.21 -1.75
CA ASP A 546 -18.26 -8.27 -2.74
C ASP A 546 -19.58 -8.79 -3.33
N THR A 547 -20.52 -7.87 -3.54
CA THR A 547 -21.92 -8.10 -3.96
C THR A 547 -22.08 -8.95 -5.22
N VAL A 548 -21.04 -9.10 -6.04
CA VAL A 548 -21.12 -9.66 -7.40
C VAL A 548 -20.71 -11.14 -7.50
N ASN A 549 -19.84 -11.66 -6.61
CA ASN A 549 -19.22 -12.99 -6.75
C ASN A 549 -19.39 -13.90 -5.51
N LYS A 550 -20.57 -13.82 -4.91
CA LYS A 550 -21.01 -14.50 -3.67
C LYS A 550 -20.56 -15.96 -3.57
N GLY A 551 -20.85 -16.76 -4.59
CA GLY A 551 -20.63 -18.21 -4.58
C GLY A 551 -19.20 -18.69 -4.82
N ALA A 552 -18.23 -17.82 -5.13
CA ALA A 552 -16.84 -18.23 -5.43
C ALA A 552 -15.83 -17.90 -4.32
N SER A 553 -16.18 -17.05 -3.36
CA SER A 553 -15.30 -16.67 -2.25
C SER A 553 -15.20 -17.79 -1.21
N ARG A 554 -13.97 -18.10 -0.77
CA ARG A 554 -13.71 -19.18 0.18
C ARG A 554 -12.87 -18.73 1.36
N VAL A 555 -13.21 -19.25 2.54
CA VAL A 555 -12.24 -19.44 3.63
C VAL A 555 -12.05 -20.94 3.79
N GLN A 556 -10.81 -21.40 3.86
CA GLN A 556 -10.51 -22.83 3.97
C GLN A 556 -9.33 -23.09 4.90
N ASN A 557 -9.06 -24.37 5.17
CA ASN A 557 -7.86 -24.80 5.87
C ASN A 557 -7.27 -26.05 5.21
N ASN A 558 -6.31 -25.88 4.29
CA ASN A 558 -5.67 -27.01 3.61
C ASN A 558 -4.47 -27.64 4.35
N ALA A 559 -4.23 -27.28 5.62
CA ALA A 559 -3.11 -27.82 6.38
C ALA A 559 -3.41 -29.18 7.05
N ALA A 560 -2.36 -29.73 7.65
CA ALA A 560 -2.39 -30.96 8.45
C ALA A 560 -2.89 -30.75 9.91
N THR A 561 -3.25 -29.53 10.31
CA THR A 561 -3.82 -29.21 11.63
C THR A 561 -5.12 -28.42 11.51
N ASP A 562 -6.00 -28.51 12.51
CA ASP A 562 -7.18 -27.65 12.62
C ASP A 562 -6.79 -26.16 12.69
N ALA A 563 -7.63 -25.30 12.13
CA ALA A 563 -7.47 -23.84 12.18
C ALA A 563 -8.69 -23.17 12.84
N THR A 564 -8.50 -21.99 13.44
CA THR A 564 -9.59 -21.23 14.07
C THR A 564 -9.76 -19.87 13.40
N LEU A 565 -10.95 -19.60 12.88
CA LEU A 565 -11.38 -18.29 12.41
C LEU A 565 -12.19 -17.59 13.51
N THR A 566 -11.70 -16.46 14.01
CA THR A 566 -12.37 -15.63 15.02
C THR A 566 -12.89 -14.35 14.37
N LEU A 567 -14.19 -14.07 14.54
CA LEU A 567 -14.88 -12.90 14.00
C LEU A 567 -15.26 -11.95 15.16
N ASN A 568 -14.51 -10.87 15.26
CA ASN A 568 -14.66 -9.82 16.26
C ASN A 568 -15.38 -8.59 15.68
N ASN A 569 -16.55 -8.81 15.06
CA ASN A 569 -17.34 -7.77 14.41
C ASN A 569 -17.72 -6.61 15.35
N THR A 570 -17.36 -5.39 14.94
CA THR A 570 -17.83 -4.12 15.54
C THR A 570 -18.96 -3.46 14.74
N ALA A 571 -19.22 -3.95 13.53
CA ALA A 571 -20.34 -3.58 12.67
C ALA A 571 -20.98 -4.84 12.05
N ASP A 572 -22.24 -4.77 11.67
CA ASP A 572 -22.95 -5.91 11.07
C ASP A 572 -22.34 -6.27 9.71
N ASN A 573 -22.04 -7.55 9.51
CA ASN A 573 -21.43 -8.05 8.29
C ASN A 573 -22.18 -9.25 7.72
N THR A 574 -22.12 -9.39 6.38
CA THR A 574 -22.76 -10.46 5.64
C THR A 574 -21.74 -11.20 4.79
N TRP A 575 -21.71 -12.51 4.95
CA TRP A 575 -20.85 -13.42 4.22
C TRP A 575 -21.69 -14.31 3.32
N ASP A 576 -21.55 -14.13 2.01
CA ASP A 576 -22.20 -14.97 1.01
C ASP A 576 -21.31 -16.10 0.48
N GLY A 577 -20.06 -16.20 0.94
CA GLY A 577 -19.12 -17.25 0.53
C GLY A 577 -19.25 -18.55 1.33
N ILE A 578 -18.25 -19.43 1.16
CA ILE A 578 -18.19 -20.74 1.83
C ILE A 578 -16.94 -20.82 2.71
N ILE A 579 -17.14 -21.18 3.98
CA ILE A 579 -16.12 -21.67 4.90
C ILE A 579 -16.12 -23.20 4.78
N GLN A 580 -14.96 -23.79 4.52
CA GLN A 580 -14.80 -25.21 4.24
C GLN A 580 -13.58 -25.82 4.91
N ASN A 581 -13.62 -27.12 5.16
CA ASN A 581 -12.44 -27.88 5.58
C ASN A 581 -11.43 -28.00 4.44
N GLY A 582 -10.20 -28.38 4.79
CA GLY A 582 -9.30 -29.02 3.83
C GLY A 582 -9.54 -30.52 3.72
N ALA A 583 -8.60 -31.22 3.09
CA ALA A 583 -8.71 -32.66 2.91
C ALA A 583 -8.72 -33.45 4.22
N THR A 584 -7.97 -32.99 5.23
CA THR A 584 -7.75 -33.76 6.47
C THR A 584 -8.13 -33.02 7.76
N ASN A 585 -8.30 -31.69 7.73
CA ASN A 585 -8.49 -30.88 8.93
C ASN A 585 -9.58 -29.84 8.78
N THR A 586 -10.06 -29.39 9.94
CA THR A 586 -11.27 -28.59 10.01
C THR A 586 -10.98 -27.11 10.18
N VAL A 587 -11.99 -26.29 9.88
CA VAL A 587 -12.07 -24.91 10.33
C VAL A 587 -13.00 -24.86 11.53
N LYS A 588 -12.55 -24.24 12.62
CA LYS A 588 -13.36 -23.85 13.79
C LYS A 588 -13.76 -22.39 13.62
N LEU A 589 -15.02 -22.07 13.95
CA LEU A 589 -15.55 -20.71 13.84
C LEU A 589 -15.86 -20.15 15.24
N VAL A 590 -15.31 -18.99 15.58
CA VAL A 590 -15.64 -18.27 16.82
C VAL A 590 -16.21 -16.90 16.47
N LYS A 591 -17.42 -16.62 16.92
CA LYS A 591 -18.06 -15.30 16.83
C LYS A 591 -17.94 -14.58 18.18
N LYS A 592 -17.11 -13.53 18.23
CA LYS A 592 -16.66 -12.85 19.46
C LYS A 592 -17.11 -11.39 19.56
N GLY A 593 -17.29 -10.70 18.44
CA GLY A 593 -17.63 -9.26 18.44
C GLY A 593 -19.08 -8.99 18.83
N THR A 594 -19.41 -7.76 19.25
CA THR A 594 -20.75 -7.40 19.71
C THR A 594 -21.78 -7.23 18.57
N ALA A 595 -21.31 -6.90 17.36
CA ALA A 595 -22.18 -6.76 16.19
C ALA A 595 -22.50 -8.12 15.53
N SER A 596 -23.30 -8.14 14.48
CA SER A 596 -23.77 -9.37 13.85
C SER A 596 -22.83 -9.88 12.76
N GLN A 597 -22.72 -11.20 12.62
CA GLN A 597 -22.23 -11.84 11.39
C GLN A 597 -23.35 -12.69 10.80
N THR A 598 -23.67 -12.46 9.53
CA THR A 598 -24.68 -13.21 8.78
C THR A 598 -24.02 -14.16 7.80
N LEU A 599 -24.40 -15.44 7.82
CA LEU A 599 -23.97 -16.46 6.86
C LEU A 599 -25.18 -16.82 5.98
N THR A 600 -25.11 -16.53 4.67
CA THR A 600 -26.25 -16.68 3.74
C THR A 600 -26.12 -17.87 2.80
N THR A 601 -24.94 -18.48 2.71
CA THR A 601 -24.65 -19.68 1.91
C THR A 601 -24.37 -20.85 2.82
N ALA A 602 -24.68 -22.08 2.38
CA ALA A 602 -24.40 -23.28 3.14
C ALA A 602 -22.89 -23.44 3.38
N GLN A 603 -22.52 -23.64 4.65
CA GLN A 603 -21.13 -23.79 5.07
C GLN A 603 -20.79 -25.28 5.20
N THR A 604 -19.58 -25.67 4.81
CA THR A 604 -19.19 -27.09 4.70
C THR A 604 -18.12 -27.52 5.69
N PHE A 605 -17.62 -26.60 6.52
CA PHE A 605 -16.71 -26.96 7.60
C PHE A 605 -17.40 -27.78 8.69
N THR A 606 -16.65 -28.64 9.37
CA THR A 606 -17.16 -29.54 10.41
C THR A 606 -16.53 -29.31 11.79
N GLY A 607 -15.56 -28.39 11.90
CA GLY A 607 -15.01 -27.97 13.18
C GLY A 607 -16.05 -27.17 13.97
N SER A 608 -15.89 -27.10 15.29
CA SER A 608 -16.85 -26.46 16.20
C SER A 608 -17.15 -25.00 15.84
N THR A 609 -18.40 -24.59 16.02
CA THR A 609 -18.84 -23.18 15.97
C THR A 609 -19.16 -22.67 17.38
N THR A 610 -18.55 -21.58 17.81
CA THR A 610 -18.81 -20.95 19.12
C THR A 610 -19.28 -19.51 18.95
N VAL A 611 -20.44 -19.16 19.51
CA VAL A 611 -20.95 -17.79 19.57
C VAL A 611 -20.71 -17.24 20.97
N GLN A 612 -19.60 -16.52 21.17
CA GLN A 612 -19.21 -15.95 22.46
C GLN A 612 -19.95 -14.64 22.76
N ALA A 613 -20.13 -13.78 21.75
CA ALA A 613 -20.89 -12.54 21.88
C ALA A 613 -21.51 -12.06 20.56
N GLY A 614 -22.45 -11.12 20.68
CA GLY A 614 -23.22 -10.60 19.56
C GLY A 614 -24.09 -11.67 18.90
N THR A 615 -24.51 -11.43 17.66
CA THR A 615 -25.41 -12.35 16.95
C THR A 615 -24.70 -13.06 15.80
N LEU A 616 -24.86 -14.38 15.71
CA LEU A 616 -24.59 -15.16 14.49
C LEU A 616 -25.93 -15.46 13.81
N TYR A 617 -26.19 -14.82 12.67
CA TYR A 617 -27.34 -15.12 11.83
C TYR A 617 -26.97 -16.24 10.85
N LEU A 618 -27.51 -17.44 11.09
CA LEU A 618 -27.47 -18.55 10.17
C LEU A 618 -28.68 -18.47 9.25
N ASN A 619 -28.50 -18.01 8.03
CA ASN A 619 -29.54 -17.97 7.00
C ASN A 619 -29.38 -19.12 5.98
N ALA A 620 -28.48 -20.06 6.27
CA ALA A 620 -28.22 -21.26 5.48
C ALA A 620 -27.70 -22.39 6.39
N ALA A 621 -27.54 -23.58 5.81
CA ALA A 621 -27.12 -24.77 6.55
C ALA A 621 -25.66 -24.69 7.03
N LEU A 622 -25.41 -25.12 8.26
CA LEU A 622 -24.11 -25.60 8.72
C LEU A 622 -24.06 -27.13 8.57
N ALA A 623 -22.89 -27.67 8.21
CA ALA A 623 -22.65 -29.10 8.19
C ALA A 623 -22.73 -29.71 9.61
N SER A 624 -22.27 -30.96 9.80
CA SER A 624 -22.30 -31.62 11.12
C SER A 624 -21.21 -31.06 12.05
N THR A 625 -21.38 -29.80 12.46
CA THR A 625 -20.57 -29.08 13.44
C THR A 625 -21.29 -29.06 14.78
N GLN A 626 -20.56 -29.23 15.87
CA GLN A 626 -21.04 -28.86 17.19
C GLN A 626 -21.17 -27.33 17.28
N VAL A 627 -22.29 -26.83 17.80
CA VAL A 627 -22.52 -25.39 18.00
C VAL A 627 -22.68 -25.09 19.49
N SER A 628 -21.94 -24.10 19.99
CA SER A 628 -22.05 -23.62 21.38
C SER A 628 -22.36 -22.13 21.41
N VAL A 629 -23.42 -21.73 22.10
CA VAL A 629 -23.81 -20.34 22.29
C VAL A 629 -23.47 -19.94 23.74
N GLY A 630 -22.46 -19.10 23.92
CA GLY A 630 -22.05 -18.57 25.22
C GLY A 630 -23.04 -17.54 25.76
N ALA A 631 -22.94 -17.20 27.05
CA ALA A 631 -23.92 -16.38 27.77
C ALA A 631 -24.21 -14.99 27.14
N ALA A 632 -23.22 -14.38 26.47
CA ALA A 632 -23.38 -13.10 25.79
C ALA A 632 -23.69 -13.22 24.28
N GLY A 633 -23.82 -14.45 23.78
CA GLY A 633 -24.04 -14.76 22.37
C GLY A 633 -25.51 -15.03 22.05
N THR A 634 -25.88 -14.71 20.80
CA THR A 634 -27.19 -15.01 20.22
C THR A 634 -27.02 -15.80 18.93
N LEU A 635 -27.72 -16.93 18.82
CA LEU A 635 -27.88 -17.68 17.58
C LEU A 635 -29.24 -17.37 16.97
N ALA A 636 -29.26 -16.89 15.73
CA ALA A 636 -30.48 -16.49 15.04
C ALA A 636 -30.47 -16.90 13.56
N GLY A 637 -31.55 -16.59 12.85
CA GLY A 637 -31.73 -16.90 11.42
C GLY A 637 -32.62 -18.14 11.18
N PHE A 638 -32.68 -18.56 9.93
CA PHE A 638 -33.57 -19.63 9.43
C PHE A 638 -32.82 -20.81 8.81
N GLY A 639 -31.51 -20.88 9.05
CA GLY A 639 -30.63 -21.97 8.61
C GLY A 639 -30.75 -23.20 9.51
N SER A 640 -30.25 -24.33 9.01
CA SER A 640 -30.19 -25.60 9.74
C SER A 640 -28.80 -25.90 10.27
N ILE A 641 -28.73 -26.70 11.33
CA ILE A 641 -27.49 -27.20 11.92
C ILE A 641 -27.56 -28.73 11.90
N ALA A 642 -26.65 -29.40 11.21
CA ALA A 642 -26.68 -30.87 11.18
C ALA A 642 -26.05 -31.54 12.43
N GLY A 643 -25.31 -30.79 13.24
CA GLY A 643 -24.74 -31.26 14.51
C GLY A 643 -25.56 -30.88 15.74
N SER A 644 -25.00 -31.13 16.93
CA SER A 644 -25.63 -30.79 18.21
C SER A 644 -25.38 -29.33 18.60
N THR A 645 -26.35 -28.74 19.30
CA THR A 645 -26.32 -27.34 19.75
C THR A 645 -26.42 -27.25 21.28
N THR A 646 -25.53 -26.50 21.92
CA THR A 646 -25.58 -26.18 23.36
C THR A 646 -25.75 -24.68 23.58
N VAL A 647 -26.68 -24.27 24.45
CA VAL A 647 -27.09 -22.87 24.61
C VAL A 647 -27.00 -22.39 26.06
N ALA A 648 -26.05 -21.52 26.34
CA ALA A 648 -25.96 -20.71 27.57
C ALA A 648 -26.39 -19.25 27.35
N GLY A 649 -26.42 -18.78 26.10
CA GLY A 649 -26.92 -17.46 25.70
C GLY A 649 -28.36 -17.50 25.20
N VAL A 650 -28.61 -16.88 24.04
CA VAL A 650 -29.95 -16.83 23.42
C VAL A 650 -29.99 -17.60 22.12
N VAL A 651 -31.06 -18.38 21.90
CA VAL A 651 -31.48 -18.85 20.58
C VAL A 651 -32.76 -18.12 20.18
N SER A 652 -32.80 -17.54 18.98
CA SER A 652 -33.95 -16.81 18.43
C SER A 652 -34.01 -17.02 16.93
N PRO A 653 -34.63 -18.11 16.46
CA PRO A 653 -34.85 -18.33 15.03
C PRO A 653 -35.50 -17.10 14.36
N GLY A 654 -35.18 -16.84 13.09
CA GLY A 654 -35.60 -15.63 12.37
C GLY A 654 -34.49 -14.58 12.24
N SER A 655 -34.56 -13.71 11.22
CA SER A 655 -33.42 -12.84 10.84
C SER A 655 -33.55 -11.37 11.24
N THR A 656 -34.65 -10.98 11.87
CA THR A 656 -34.97 -9.60 12.31
C THR A 656 -36.05 -9.64 13.38
N ALA A 657 -36.27 -8.55 14.11
CA ALA A 657 -37.45 -8.37 14.97
C ALA A 657 -38.80 -8.32 14.19
N THR A 658 -38.88 -8.89 12.97
CA THR A 658 -40.06 -8.84 12.09
C THR A 658 -40.37 -10.18 11.40
N THR A 659 -39.51 -11.20 11.54
CA THR A 659 -39.64 -12.48 10.84
C THR A 659 -39.50 -13.65 11.80
N VAL A 660 -40.51 -14.51 11.84
CA VAL A 660 -40.39 -15.80 12.53
C VAL A 660 -39.54 -16.77 11.72
N GLY A 661 -38.83 -17.68 12.38
CA GLY A 661 -37.98 -18.68 11.74
C GLY A 661 -38.06 -20.07 12.36
N THR A 662 -37.49 -21.05 11.68
CA THR A 662 -37.29 -22.40 12.22
C THR A 662 -35.81 -22.65 12.36
N LEU A 663 -35.40 -23.25 13.48
CA LEU A 663 -34.05 -23.77 13.67
C LEU A 663 -34.09 -25.30 13.67
N PRO A 664 -33.80 -25.94 12.54
CA PRO A 664 -33.51 -27.37 12.49
C PRO A 664 -32.13 -27.65 13.12
N THR A 665 -32.06 -28.56 14.09
CA THR A 665 -30.81 -29.02 14.73
C THR A 665 -30.86 -30.52 15.02
N HIS A 666 -29.71 -31.16 15.31
CA HIS A 666 -29.71 -32.54 15.80
C HIS A 666 -30.17 -32.62 17.25
N ASP A 667 -29.25 -32.65 18.21
CA ASP A 667 -29.55 -32.45 19.62
C ASP A 667 -29.57 -30.95 19.95
N LEU A 668 -30.40 -30.56 20.91
CA LEU A 668 -30.42 -29.21 21.47
C LEU A 668 -30.43 -29.29 23.00
N SER A 669 -29.43 -28.73 23.64
CA SER A 669 -29.33 -28.67 25.10
C SER A 669 -29.15 -27.25 25.59
N PHE A 670 -29.95 -26.83 26.56
CA PHE A 670 -29.72 -25.59 27.29
C PHE A 670 -28.78 -25.81 28.48
N ASN A 671 -28.01 -24.79 28.81
CA ASN A 671 -27.13 -24.71 29.97
C ASN A 671 -27.32 -23.34 30.64
N GLY A 672 -28.57 -23.07 31.07
CA GLY A 672 -28.97 -21.77 31.64
C GLY A 672 -29.36 -20.68 30.64
N GLY A 673 -29.40 -20.99 29.33
CA GLY A 673 -29.75 -20.04 28.28
C GLY A 673 -31.26 -19.84 28.05
N SER A 674 -31.58 -18.96 27.10
CA SER A 674 -32.96 -18.59 26.76
C SER A 674 -33.32 -18.92 25.31
N TYR A 675 -34.54 -19.38 25.10
CA TYR A 675 -35.20 -19.39 23.80
C TYR A 675 -36.09 -18.13 23.69
N LEU A 676 -35.74 -17.22 22.80
CA LEU A 676 -36.58 -16.07 22.44
C LEU A 676 -37.43 -16.43 21.22
N CYS A 677 -38.68 -16.82 21.48
CA CYS A 677 -39.65 -17.24 20.47
C CYS A 677 -40.47 -16.03 19.99
N GLN A 678 -40.30 -15.64 18.74
CA GLN A 678 -41.10 -14.60 18.10
C GLN A 678 -42.47 -15.15 17.69
N LEU A 679 -43.51 -14.36 17.89
CA LEU A 679 -44.91 -14.69 17.55
C LEU A 679 -45.42 -13.69 16.51
N LYS A 680 -45.98 -14.18 15.41
CA LYS A 680 -46.50 -13.35 14.32
C LYS A 680 -47.73 -14.00 13.70
N ALA A 681 -48.91 -13.45 13.99
CA ALA A 681 -50.20 -13.80 13.37
C ALA A 681 -50.31 -15.23 12.81
N GLY A 682 -50.57 -16.19 13.70
CA GLY A 682 -50.76 -17.59 13.36
C GLY A 682 -49.49 -18.37 13.03
N THR A 683 -48.33 -17.75 13.15
CA THR A 683 -47.01 -18.39 13.05
C THR A 683 -46.14 -17.98 14.24
N CYS A 684 -45.13 -18.80 14.55
CA CYS A 684 -44.16 -18.57 15.60
C CYS A 684 -42.78 -19.07 15.16
N ASP A 685 -41.76 -18.71 15.93
CA ASP A 685 -40.50 -19.43 15.85
C ASP A 685 -40.68 -20.89 16.24
N LEU A 686 -39.86 -21.75 15.64
CA LEU A 686 -39.87 -23.19 15.90
C LEU A 686 -38.46 -23.70 16.14
N LEU A 687 -38.24 -24.35 17.29
CA LEU A 687 -37.12 -25.26 17.48
C LEU A 687 -37.47 -26.62 16.90
N ASP A 688 -36.73 -27.07 15.90
CA ASP A 688 -36.98 -28.33 15.19
C ASP A 688 -35.83 -29.31 15.41
N VAL A 689 -35.99 -30.17 16.41
CA VAL A 689 -34.90 -30.95 16.98
C VAL A 689 -34.99 -32.40 16.52
N THR A 690 -34.09 -32.83 15.65
CA THR A 690 -34.12 -34.21 15.13
C THR A 690 -33.57 -35.24 16.11
N GLY A 691 -33.01 -34.82 17.24
CA GLY A 691 -32.51 -35.66 18.33
C GLY A 691 -33.16 -35.34 19.67
N ASN A 692 -32.37 -35.33 20.74
CA ASN A 692 -32.80 -35.05 22.10
C ASN A 692 -32.93 -33.55 22.36
N LEU A 693 -33.99 -33.17 23.09
CA LEU A 693 -34.26 -31.79 23.51
C LEU A 693 -34.09 -31.68 25.03
N ASN A 694 -32.98 -31.12 25.49
CA ASN A 694 -32.73 -30.88 26.90
C ASN A 694 -33.01 -29.42 27.28
N LEU A 695 -34.09 -29.21 28.03
CA LEU A 695 -34.59 -27.93 28.50
C LEU A 695 -34.20 -27.62 29.95
N THR A 696 -33.37 -28.43 30.61
CA THR A 696 -32.94 -28.18 31.99
C THR A 696 -32.35 -26.77 32.12
N ASN A 697 -32.92 -25.97 33.02
CA ASN A 697 -32.59 -24.56 33.24
C ASN A 697 -32.77 -23.63 32.02
N ALA A 698 -33.56 -24.02 31.02
CA ALA A 698 -33.87 -23.17 29.87
C ALA A 698 -34.97 -22.15 30.21
N THR A 699 -34.89 -20.92 29.71
CA THR A 699 -36.00 -19.95 29.82
C THR A 699 -36.68 -19.75 28.46
N LEU A 700 -38.02 -19.86 28.40
CA LEU A 700 -38.79 -19.48 27.20
C LEU A 700 -39.31 -18.05 27.36
N THR A 701 -38.88 -17.15 26.50
CA THR A 701 -39.38 -15.77 26.40
C THR A 701 -40.01 -15.55 25.03
N THR A 702 -41.07 -14.76 24.96
CA THR A 702 -41.73 -14.45 23.68
C THR A 702 -41.57 -13.00 23.27
N ALA A 703 -41.52 -12.76 21.97
CA ALA A 703 -41.64 -11.43 21.37
C ALA A 703 -42.82 -11.40 20.40
N VAL A 704 -43.88 -10.68 20.76
CA VAL A 704 -45.08 -10.57 19.90
C VAL A 704 -44.83 -9.51 18.83
N LEU A 705 -44.49 -9.96 17.62
CA LEU A 705 -44.27 -9.09 16.46
C LEU A 705 -45.58 -8.62 15.84
N GLN A 706 -46.60 -9.47 15.92
CA GLN A 706 -47.96 -9.21 15.51
C GLN A 706 -48.90 -10.00 16.42
N ALA A 707 -50.06 -9.41 16.75
CA ALA A 707 -51.04 -10.01 17.64
C ALA A 707 -51.31 -11.48 17.31
N THR A 708 -51.37 -12.32 18.35
CA THR A 708 -51.63 -13.74 18.23
C THR A 708 -53.07 -13.97 17.76
N THR A 709 -53.26 -14.90 16.82
CA THR A 709 -54.57 -15.25 16.25
C THR A 709 -54.97 -16.71 16.51
N LEU A 710 -54.01 -17.58 16.83
CA LEU A 710 -54.25 -18.97 17.22
C LEU A 710 -54.33 -19.12 18.73
N THR A 711 -55.07 -20.15 19.16
CA THR A 711 -55.12 -20.59 20.55
C THR A 711 -54.02 -21.59 20.89
N SER A 712 -53.18 -22.00 19.93
CA SER A 712 -52.01 -22.84 20.15
C SER A 712 -50.92 -22.56 19.13
N TYR A 713 -49.67 -22.51 19.58
CA TYR A 713 -48.46 -22.37 18.76
C TYR A 713 -47.45 -23.45 19.14
N THR A 714 -47.05 -24.31 18.20
CA THR A 714 -45.96 -25.26 18.43
C THR A 714 -44.62 -24.54 18.35
N VAL A 715 -43.99 -24.34 19.51
CA VAL A 715 -42.72 -23.60 19.64
C VAL A 715 -41.50 -24.51 19.60
N ALA A 716 -41.67 -25.80 19.88
CA ALA A 716 -40.65 -26.81 19.65
C ALA A 716 -41.25 -28.15 19.22
N ARG A 717 -40.52 -28.90 18.41
CA ARG A 717 -40.78 -30.30 18.09
C ARG A 717 -39.48 -31.10 18.18
N TYR A 718 -39.57 -32.36 18.59
CA TYR A 718 -38.39 -33.20 18.74
C TYR A 718 -38.64 -34.66 18.32
N THR A 719 -37.58 -35.46 18.07
CA THR A 719 -37.75 -36.90 17.75
C THR A 719 -37.16 -37.85 18.78
N GLY A 720 -36.15 -37.41 19.52
CA GLY A 720 -35.56 -38.13 20.65
C GLY A 720 -36.37 -37.96 21.94
N THR A 721 -35.69 -37.80 23.07
CA THR A 721 -36.31 -37.55 24.38
C THR A 721 -36.26 -36.07 24.74
N ARG A 722 -37.30 -35.58 25.42
CA ARG A 722 -37.26 -34.30 26.14
C ARG A 722 -36.84 -34.53 27.59
N THR A 723 -35.88 -33.75 28.08
CA THR A 723 -35.52 -33.67 29.51
C THR A 723 -35.67 -32.26 30.03
N GLY A 724 -36.11 -32.09 31.28
CA GLY A 724 -36.36 -30.77 31.89
C GLY A 724 -37.50 -29.99 31.23
N THR A 725 -37.89 -28.87 31.84
CA THR A 725 -38.96 -27.96 31.40
C THR A 725 -38.42 -26.55 31.19
N PHE A 726 -39.09 -25.77 30.33
CA PHE A 726 -38.82 -24.33 30.28
C PHE A 726 -39.29 -23.64 31.56
N ASN A 727 -38.43 -22.76 32.08
CA ASN A 727 -38.83 -21.68 32.98
C ASN A 727 -39.61 -20.64 32.14
N PRO A 728 -40.83 -20.26 32.55
CA PRO A 728 -41.59 -19.23 31.84
C PRO A 728 -40.94 -17.86 32.05
N GLY A 729 -40.50 -17.23 30.96
CA GLY A 729 -40.11 -15.83 30.91
C GLY A 729 -41.31 -14.93 30.61
N ALA A 730 -41.13 -13.91 29.77
CA ALA A 730 -42.25 -13.08 29.31
C ALA A 730 -43.08 -13.81 28.24
N LEU A 731 -44.19 -14.42 28.65
CA LEU A 731 -45.18 -15.03 27.76
C LEU A 731 -46.31 -14.05 27.41
N PRO A 732 -47.03 -14.22 26.28
CA PRO A 732 -48.20 -13.41 25.99
C PRO A 732 -49.30 -13.69 27.02
N SER A 733 -50.08 -12.66 27.37
CA SER A 733 -51.17 -12.81 28.33
C SER A 733 -52.14 -13.95 27.94
N GLY A 734 -52.44 -14.83 28.90
CA GLY A 734 -53.34 -15.98 28.72
C GLY A 734 -52.74 -17.20 28.04
N PHE A 735 -51.43 -17.19 27.70
CA PHE A 735 -50.73 -18.36 27.16
C PHE A 735 -49.88 -19.08 28.21
N PHE A 736 -49.88 -20.40 28.14
CA PHE A 736 -49.10 -21.29 29.01
C PHE A 736 -48.30 -22.31 28.19
N ILE A 737 -47.28 -22.92 28.79
CA ILE A 737 -46.43 -23.90 28.10
C ILE A 737 -47.00 -25.30 28.34
N GLN A 738 -47.42 -25.97 27.27
CA GLN A 738 -47.86 -27.35 27.29
C GLN A 738 -46.80 -28.26 26.68
N TYR A 739 -46.50 -29.36 27.38
CA TYR A 739 -45.64 -30.43 26.89
C TYR A 739 -46.51 -31.60 26.41
N ASP A 740 -46.30 -32.03 25.17
CA ASP A 740 -46.96 -33.20 24.59
C ASP A 740 -45.87 -34.19 24.17
N ASP A 741 -45.46 -35.04 25.11
CA ASP A 741 -44.38 -36.00 24.88
C ASP A 741 -44.83 -37.20 24.02
N VAL A 742 -46.14 -37.40 23.83
CA VAL A 742 -46.70 -38.41 22.93
C VAL A 742 -46.49 -37.98 21.47
N ASN A 743 -46.85 -36.73 21.16
CA ASN A 743 -46.65 -36.15 19.83
C ASN A 743 -45.28 -35.48 19.66
N ARG A 744 -44.46 -35.48 20.73
CA ARG A 744 -43.12 -34.88 20.80
C ARG A 744 -43.09 -33.39 20.43
N THR A 745 -43.97 -32.62 21.05
CA THR A 745 -44.07 -31.16 20.83
C THR A 745 -44.10 -30.38 22.15
N VAL A 746 -43.67 -29.12 22.08
CA VAL A 746 -43.89 -28.10 23.12
C VAL A 746 -44.71 -26.98 22.50
N ASN A 747 -45.82 -26.65 23.14
CA ASN A 747 -46.82 -25.73 22.61
C ASN A 747 -47.05 -24.56 23.57
N LEU A 748 -47.24 -23.36 23.04
CA LEU A 748 -47.84 -22.23 23.75
C LEU A 748 -49.35 -22.28 23.52
N VAL A 749 -50.14 -22.53 24.56
CA VAL A 749 -51.59 -22.71 24.45
C VAL A 749 -52.33 -21.60 25.20
N PHE A 750 -53.30 -21.00 24.52
CA PHE A 750 -54.24 -20.03 25.07
C PHE A 750 -55.41 -20.77 25.73
N GLY A 751 -55.67 -20.48 27.00
CA GLY A 751 -56.79 -21.09 27.71
C GLY A 751 -56.71 -20.91 29.21
N ALA A 752 -57.54 -21.66 29.93
CA ALA A 752 -57.42 -21.79 31.38
C ALA A 752 -56.12 -22.55 31.70
N SER A 753 -55.34 -22.07 32.67
CA SER A 753 -54.17 -22.79 33.14
C SER A 753 -54.56 -24.18 33.69
N PRO A 754 -53.65 -25.16 33.75
CA PRO A 754 -53.90 -26.44 34.40
C PRO A 754 -54.48 -26.30 35.82
N TYR A 755 -53.95 -25.38 36.64
CA TYR A 755 -54.52 -25.03 37.94
C TYR A 755 -55.96 -24.52 37.82
N THR A 756 -56.21 -23.58 36.89
CA THR A 756 -57.55 -23.00 36.68
C THR A 756 -58.54 -24.10 36.26
N THR A 757 -58.11 -25.02 35.41
CA THR A 757 -58.92 -26.15 34.94
C THR A 757 -59.23 -27.12 36.09
N TRP A 758 -58.25 -27.43 36.93
CA TRP A 758 -58.43 -28.23 38.14
C TRP A 758 -59.41 -27.57 39.12
N SER A 759 -59.22 -26.28 39.40
CA SER A 759 -60.07 -25.49 40.28
C SER A 759 -61.54 -25.46 39.79
N GLN A 760 -61.74 -25.22 38.49
CA GLN A 760 -63.07 -25.29 37.86
C GLN A 760 -63.66 -26.70 37.87
N GLY A 761 -62.83 -27.74 37.71
CA GLY A 761 -63.25 -29.13 37.75
C GLY A 761 -63.84 -29.54 39.11
N LEU A 762 -63.43 -28.87 40.18
CA LEU A 762 -63.98 -29.02 41.55
C LEU A 762 -65.23 -28.15 41.79
N GLY A 763 -65.67 -27.39 40.78
CA GLY A 763 -66.81 -26.48 40.81
C GLY A 763 -66.50 -25.15 41.53
N MET A 764 -65.24 -24.81 41.73
CA MET A 764 -64.82 -23.55 42.34
C MET A 764 -64.74 -22.43 41.28
N ASN A 765 -64.90 -21.18 41.71
CA ASN A 765 -64.72 -19.99 40.89
C ASN A 765 -63.24 -19.53 40.93
N PRO A 766 -62.47 -19.65 39.84
CA PRO A 766 -61.02 -19.34 39.86
C PRO A 766 -60.68 -17.88 40.16
N SER A 767 -61.64 -16.95 40.01
CA SER A 767 -61.44 -15.55 40.38
C SER A 767 -61.88 -15.22 41.82
N GLY A 768 -62.37 -16.20 42.57
CA GLY A 768 -62.88 -16.06 43.92
C GLY A 768 -62.37 -17.16 44.84
N ASP A 769 -63.27 -18.04 45.24
CA ASP A 769 -63.01 -19.15 46.17
C ASP A 769 -62.01 -20.20 45.63
N GLY A 770 -61.88 -20.31 44.31
CA GLY A 770 -60.90 -21.17 43.63
C GLY A 770 -59.59 -20.49 43.25
N ALA A 771 -59.36 -19.23 43.65
CA ALA A 771 -58.13 -18.51 43.33
C ALA A 771 -56.89 -19.16 44.01
N PRO A 772 -55.68 -19.05 43.44
CA PRO A 772 -54.47 -19.70 43.97
C PRO A 772 -54.18 -19.45 45.45
N ASN A 773 -54.41 -18.22 45.90
CA ASN A 773 -54.16 -17.77 47.27
C ASN A 773 -55.43 -17.76 48.14
N ALA A 774 -56.57 -18.19 47.59
CA ALA A 774 -57.76 -18.42 48.40
C ALA A 774 -57.57 -19.73 49.19
N ASP A 775 -58.37 -19.85 50.24
CA ASP A 775 -58.41 -20.98 51.16
C ASP A 775 -59.91 -21.29 51.32
N TYR A 776 -60.38 -22.25 50.53
CA TYR A 776 -61.81 -22.49 50.31
C TYR A 776 -62.47 -23.08 51.56
N ASP A 777 -61.78 -23.99 52.26
CA ASP A 777 -62.29 -24.68 53.44
C ASP A 777 -61.83 -24.05 54.78
N HIS A 778 -60.99 -23.01 54.72
CA HIS A 778 -60.51 -22.22 55.84
C HIS A 778 -59.60 -22.99 56.80
N ASP A 779 -58.80 -23.93 56.30
CA ASP A 779 -57.84 -24.71 57.10
C ASP A 779 -56.46 -24.03 57.22
N GLY A 780 -56.23 -22.93 56.50
CA GLY A 780 -54.98 -22.17 56.47
C GLY A 780 -53.99 -22.61 55.39
N ILE A 781 -54.35 -23.55 54.52
CA ILE A 781 -53.57 -24.01 53.37
C ILE A 781 -54.17 -23.40 52.09
N PRO A 782 -53.43 -22.57 51.33
CA PRO A 782 -53.96 -22.01 50.11
C PRO A 782 -54.20 -23.08 49.02
N ASN A 783 -55.24 -22.91 48.21
CA ASN A 783 -55.62 -23.83 47.13
C ASN A 783 -54.46 -24.22 46.20
N ALA A 784 -53.53 -23.31 45.89
CA ALA A 784 -52.35 -23.63 45.07
C ALA A 784 -51.37 -24.58 45.77
N VAL A 785 -51.22 -24.44 47.09
CA VAL A 785 -50.45 -25.38 47.92
C VAL A 785 -51.15 -26.74 47.93
N GLU A 786 -52.47 -26.75 48.06
CA GLU A 786 -53.26 -27.99 48.03
C GLU A 786 -53.18 -28.71 46.69
N TYR A 787 -53.23 -27.98 45.59
CA TYR A 787 -53.02 -28.53 44.25
C TYR A 787 -51.68 -29.26 44.14
N VAL A 788 -50.61 -28.65 44.69
CA VAL A 788 -49.27 -29.25 44.74
C VAL A 788 -49.23 -30.46 45.67
N LEU A 789 -49.86 -30.38 46.85
CA LEU A 789 -49.86 -31.48 47.82
C LEU A 789 -50.83 -32.60 47.45
N GLY A 790 -51.74 -32.38 46.50
CA GLY A 790 -52.79 -33.30 46.10
C GLY A 790 -53.94 -33.43 47.10
N THR A 791 -54.13 -32.43 47.98
CA THR A 791 -55.29 -32.38 48.90
C THR A 791 -56.52 -31.81 48.21
N ASP A 792 -57.70 -32.01 48.80
CA ASP A 792 -58.98 -31.49 48.30
C ASP A 792 -59.31 -30.15 48.98
N PRO A 793 -59.33 -29.02 48.24
CA PRO A 793 -59.59 -27.68 48.79
C PRO A 793 -60.93 -27.48 49.48
N LYS A 794 -61.84 -28.42 49.30
CA LYS A 794 -63.18 -28.36 49.88
C LYS A 794 -63.25 -29.12 51.20
N THR A 795 -62.16 -29.75 51.62
CA THR A 795 -62.10 -30.65 52.76
C THR A 795 -60.87 -30.36 53.62
N ALA A 796 -61.11 -29.75 54.79
CA ALA A 796 -60.07 -29.33 55.71
C ALA A 796 -59.03 -30.42 55.94
N SER A 797 -57.79 -30.08 55.65
CA SER A 797 -56.64 -30.97 55.64
C SER A 797 -55.57 -30.49 56.63
N SER A 798 -54.62 -31.37 56.94
CA SER A 798 -53.46 -30.99 57.73
C SER A 798 -52.21 -31.14 56.88
N SER A 799 -51.36 -30.11 56.86
CA SER A 799 -50.10 -30.17 56.13
C SER A 799 -49.20 -31.27 56.68
N SER A 800 -48.78 -32.21 55.81
CA SER A 800 -47.97 -33.38 56.18
C SER A 800 -46.50 -33.18 55.78
N PHE A 801 -45.84 -32.24 56.45
CA PHE A 801 -44.38 -32.11 56.35
C PHE A 801 -43.70 -33.14 57.25
N MET A 802 -42.84 -33.97 56.66
CA MET A 802 -41.92 -34.83 57.38
C MET A 802 -40.62 -34.06 57.62
N THR A 803 -40.21 -33.90 58.87
CA THR A 803 -38.96 -33.21 59.20
C THR A 803 -38.02 -34.12 59.99
N SER A 804 -36.73 -34.07 59.68
CA SER A 804 -35.70 -34.81 60.40
C SER A 804 -34.38 -34.03 60.44
N SER A 805 -33.45 -34.44 61.31
CA SER A 805 -32.10 -33.90 61.37
C SER A 805 -31.11 -35.00 61.74
N ASP A 806 -29.95 -35.02 61.10
CA ASP A 806 -28.87 -35.98 61.33
C ASP A 806 -27.69 -35.39 62.14
N GLY A 807 -27.81 -34.14 62.61
CA GLY A 807 -26.71 -33.41 63.25
C GLY A 807 -26.04 -32.39 62.34
N THR A 808 -25.94 -32.68 61.04
CA THR A 808 -25.25 -31.88 60.02
C THR A 808 -26.22 -31.14 59.09
N ASN A 809 -27.38 -31.72 58.83
CA ASN A 809 -28.40 -31.19 57.95
C ASN A 809 -29.79 -31.21 58.64
N TRP A 810 -30.65 -30.32 58.17
CA TRP A 810 -32.09 -30.40 58.33
C TRP A 810 -32.69 -31.00 57.06
N THR A 811 -33.66 -31.88 57.20
CA THR A 811 -34.37 -32.46 56.06
C THR A 811 -35.86 -32.18 56.19
N ILE A 812 -36.45 -31.73 55.10
CA ILE A 812 -37.90 -31.50 54.96
C ILE A 812 -38.38 -32.33 53.79
N ALA A 813 -39.41 -33.14 54.00
CA ALA A 813 -40.03 -33.91 52.95
C ALA A 813 -41.55 -33.74 52.93
N PHE A 814 -42.13 -33.77 51.73
CA PHE A 814 -43.57 -33.67 51.51
C PHE A 814 -43.95 -34.44 50.24
N ILE A 815 -45.23 -34.80 50.13
CA ILE A 815 -45.76 -35.43 48.93
C ILE A 815 -46.18 -34.36 47.93
N ARG A 816 -45.81 -34.53 46.67
CA ARG A 816 -46.29 -33.74 45.53
C ARG A 816 -47.22 -34.58 44.67
N ASN A 817 -48.32 -34.00 44.23
CA ASN A 817 -49.17 -34.52 43.17
C ASN A 817 -48.49 -34.29 41.81
N VAL A 818 -48.25 -35.36 41.07
CA VAL A 818 -47.60 -35.32 39.74
C VAL A 818 -48.37 -34.41 38.78
N ASN A 819 -49.71 -34.31 38.91
CA ASN A 819 -50.53 -33.44 38.06
C ASN A 819 -50.31 -31.94 38.31
N SER A 820 -49.59 -31.56 39.37
CA SER A 820 -49.22 -30.17 39.65
C SER A 820 -47.90 -29.75 39.01
N GLU A 821 -47.22 -30.66 38.31
CA GLU A 821 -45.97 -30.41 37.57
C GLU A 821 -46.22 -29.69 36.25
N THR A 822 -46.95 -28.58 36.35
CA THR A 822 -47.46 -27.82 35.23
C THR A 822 -46.76 -26.47 35.15
N SER A 823 -46.66 -25.90 33.95
CA SER A 823 -45.86 -24.68 33.73
C SER A 823 -46.39 -23.45 34.46
N ASP A 824 -47.66 -23.46 34.83
CA ASP A 824 -48.33 -22.42 35.60
C ASP A 824 -48.00 -22.50 37.10
N ILE A 825 -47.38 -23.58 37.57
CA ILE A 825 -46.98 -23.77 38.97
C ILE A 825 -45.48 -23.54 39.14
N SER A 826 -45.11 -22.59 39.99
CA SER A 826 -43.74 -22.50 40.53
C SER A 826 -43.71 -23.09 41.93
N LEU A 827 -42.78 -24.02 42.18
CA LEU A 827 -42.59 -24.65 43.48
C LEU A 827 -41.20 -24.38 44.03
N SER A 828 -41.13 -23.87 45.26
CA SER A 828 -39.89 -23.85 46.02
C SER A 828 -40.12 -24.11 47.51
N VAL A 829 -39.09 -24.65 48.17
CA VAL A 829 -39.01 -24.64 49.63
C VAL A 829 -38.14 -23.46 50.02
N GLU A 830 -38.67 -22.58 50.84
CA GLU A 830 -37.92 -21.46 51.40
C GLU A 830 -37.55 -21.76 52.84
N ALA A 831 -36.28 -21.57 53.19
CA ALA A 831 -35.76 -21.79 54.53
C ALA A 831 -35.10 -20.53 55.09
N SER A 832 -35.28 -20.27 56.38
CA SER A 832 -34.74 -19.11 57.07
C SER A 832 -34.42 -19.46 58.53
N ASP A 833 -33.29 -18.99 59.04
CA ASP A 833 -32.93 -19.09 60.46
C ASP A 833 -33.44 -17.92 61.31
N ASN A 834 -33.88 -16.83 60.66
CA ASN A 834 -34.18 -15.55 61.29
C ASN A 834 -35.51 -14.92 60.85
N LEU A 835 -36.29 -15.60 60.00
CA LEU A 835 -37.55 -15.16 59.38
C LEU A 835 -37.47 -13.92 58.46
N SER A 836 -36.28 -13.35 58.25
CA SER A 836 -36.05 -12.16 57.42
C SER A 836 -35.36 -12.47 56.10
N THR A 837 -34.31 -13.29 56.12
CA THR A 837 -33.57 -13.75 54.94
C THR A 837 -33.97 -15.17 54.62
N TRP A 838 -34.49 -15.39 53.41
CA TRP A 838 -34.98 -16.69 52.96
C TRP A 838 -34.11 -17.23 51.84
N GLN A 839 -33.56 -18.43 52.03
CA GLN A 839 -32.94 -19.20 50.96
C GLN A 839 -34.03 -20.01 50.26
N SER A 840 -34.14 -19.87 48.93
CA SER A 840 -35.11 -20.60 48.13
C SER A 840 -34.46 -21.80 47.44
N PHE A 841 -35.10 -22.96 47.55
CA PHE A 841 -34.74 -24.20 46.87
C PHE A 841 -35.82 -24.51 45.84
N HIS A 842 -35.54 -24.28 44.56
CA HIS A 842 -36.45 -24.63 43.47
C HIS A 842 -36.65 -26.15 43.41
N VAL A 843 -37.90 -26.58 43.29
CA VAL A 843 -38.28 -27.98 43.11
C VAL A 843 -38.77 -28.15 41.67
N GLY A 844 -37.98 -28.85 40.85
CA GLY A 844 -38.30 -29.19 39.47
C GLY A 844 -39.06 -30.52 39.37
N VAL A 845 -39.30 -30.97 38.14
CA VAL A 845 -39.95 -32.27 37.86
C VAL A 845 -39.08 -33.44 38.34
N THR A 846 -37.76 -33.33 38.20
CA THR A 846 -36.81 -34.36 38.64
C THR A 846 -35.79 -33.82 39.62
N THR A 847 -35.03 -34.71 40.28
CA THR A 847 -33.86 -34.33 41.09
C THR A 847 -32.85 -33.50 40.27
N GLY A 848 -32.67 -33.82 38.99
CA GLY A 848 -31.70 -33.13 38.12
C GLY A 848 -32.11 -31.70 37.73
N ASP A 849 -33.41 -31.42 37.72
CA ASP A 849 -33.96 -30.09 37.42
C ASP A 849 -34.19 -29.25 38.67
N SER A 850 -33.88 -29.77 39.85
CA SER A 850 -34.10 -29.11 41.14
C SER A 850 -32.83 -28.42 41.66
N SER A 851 -32.98 -27.52 42.64
CA SER A 851 -31.84 -26.90 43.31
C SER A 851 -30.95 -27.95 44.01
N PRO A 852 -29.63 -27.72 44.12
CA PRO A 852 -28.75 -28.59 44.88
C PRO A 852 -29.28 -28.83 46.30
N GLY A 853 -29.37 -30.10 46.71
CA GLY A 853 -29.97 -30.51 47.98
C GLY A 853 -31.45 -30.91 47.90
N VAL A 854 -32.10 -30.76 46.75
CA VAL A 854 -33.47 -31.26 46.50
C VAL A 854 -33.41 -32.62 45.80
N SER A 855 -34.17 -33.58 46.31
CA SER A 855 -34.38 -34.91 45.73
C SER A 855 -35.86 -35.10 45.42
N VAL A 856 -36.16 -35.59 44.22
CA VAL A 856 -37.50 -35.95 43.76
C VAL A 856 -37.50 -37.45 43.49
N ILE A 857 -38.38 -38.18 44.17
CA ILE A 857 -38.55 -39.62 44.01
C ILE A 857 -40.02 -39.91 43.71
N THR A 858 -40.31 -40.34 42.48
CA THR A 858 -41.65 -40.80 42.09
C THR A 858 -42.03 -42.05 42.89
N LEU A 859 -43.17 -42.00 43.58
CA LEU A 859 -43.69 -43.15 44.34
C LEU A 859 -44.61 -43.99 43.48
N ASP A 860 -45.50 -43.33 42.73
CA ASP A 860 -46.43 -43.92 41.78
C ASP A 860 -46.82 -42.93 40.67
N ALA A 861 -47.83 -43.27 39.86
CA ALA A 861 -48.26 -42.45 38.73
C ALA A 861 -48.93 -41.12 39.12
N GLN A 862 -49.25 -40.90 40.40
CA GLN A 862 -49.97 -39.72 40.88
C GLN A 862 -49.20 -38.94 41.94
N THR A 863 -48.23 -39.57 42.62
CA THR A 863 -47.54 -38.97 43.76
C THR A 863 -46.03 -39.18 43.74
N GLU A 864 -45.32 -38.17 44.24
CA GLU A 864 -43.88 -38.18 44.44
C GLU A 864 -43.51 -37.68 45.82
N ILE A 865 -42.38 -38.12 46.36
CA ILE A 865 -41.79 -37.55 47.57
C ILE A 865 -40.67 -36.57 47.21
N ILE A 866 -40.85 -35.33 47.64
CA ILE A 866 -39.84 -34.28 47.56
C ILE A 866 -39.09 -34.25 48.88
N THR A 867 -37.76 -34.27 48.83
CA THR A 867 -36.90 -34.15 50.01
C THR A 867 -35.92 -33.01 49.79
N VAL A 868 -35.91 -32.03 50.70
CA VAL A 868 -34.98 -30.90 50.68
C VAL A 868 -34.05 -31.00 51.87
N THR A 869 -32.76 -31.16 51.58
CA THR A 869 -31.67 -31.21 52.54
C THR A 869 -31.01 -29.84 52.65
N ILE A 870 -31.06 -29.27 53.86
CA ILE A 870 -30.59 -27.92 54.17
C ILE A 870 -29.43 -28.04 55.16
N PRO A 871 -28.20 -27.63 54.80
CA PRO A 871 -27.07 -27.66 55.72
C PRO A 871 -27.33 -26.84 56.99
N ARG A 872 -26.88 -27.33 58.15
CA ARG A 872 -26.97 -26.56 59.40
C ARG A 872 -26.05 -25.34 59.33
N GLY A 873 -26.64 -24.16 59.49
CA GLY A 873 -25.91 -22.94 59.85
C GLY A 873 -25.52 -22.90 61.34
N SER A 874 -25.06 -21.76 61.83
CA SER A 874 -24.71 -21.53 63.24
C SER A 874 -25.91 -21.46 64.19
N GLY A 875 -27.15 -21.46 63.66
CA GLY A 875 -28.39 -21.43 64.43
C GLY A 875 -28.90 -22.82 64.83
N ASN A 876 -29.52 -22.90 66.02
CA ASN A 876 -30.09 -24.15 66.57
C ASN A 876 -31.53 -24.46 66.09
N ARG A 877 -32.14 -23.58 65.29
CA ARG A 877 -33.51 -23.71 64.77
C ARG A 877 -33.55 -23.18 63.33
N ILE A 878 -34.46 -23.72 62.53
CA ILE A 878 -34.72 -23.27 61.17
C ILE A 878 -36.24 -23.22 60.95
N PHE A 879 -36.68 -22.20 60.24
CA PHE A 879 -38.04 -22.07 59.73
C PHE A 879 -38.02 -22.46 58.26
N ALA A 880 -39.06 -23.14 57.82
CA ALA A 880 -39.24 -23.43 56.41
C ALA A 880 -40.69 -23.32 56.01
N ARG A 881 -40.92 -22.98 54.75
CA ARG A 881 -42.25 -22.90 54.15
C ARG A 881 -42.20 -23.41 52.73
N LEU A 882 -43.32 -23.99 52.30
CA LEU A 882 -43.55 -24.24 50.89
C LEU A 882 -44.05 -22.93 50.25
N ARG A 883 -43.40 -22.51 49.18
CA ARG A 883 -43.83 -21.38 48.38
C ARG A 883 -44.31 -21.92 47.04
N VAL A 884 -45.63 -21.83 46.86
CA VAL A 884 -46.28 -22.13 45.60
C VAL A 884 -46.80 -20.84 45.01
N SER A 885 -46.57 -20.64 43.72
CA SER A 885 -47.32 -19.63 42.97
C SER A 885 -47.93 -20.30 41.76
N ALA A 886 -49.22 -20.03 41.55
CA ALA A 886 -49.93 -20.41 40.34
C ALA A 886 -50.20 -19.14 39.52
N SER A 887 -49.81 -19.14 38.26
CA SER A 887 -49.97 -18.00 37.33
C SER A 887 -51.17 -18.15 36.42
#